data_AF-A0A316MR20-F1
#
_entry.id   AF-A0A316MR20-F1
#
_cell.length_a   1.000
_cell.length_b   1.000
_cell.length_c   1.000
_cell.angle_alpha   90.00
_cell.angle_beta   90.00
_cell.angle_gamma   90.00
#
_symmetry.space_group_name_H-M   'P 1'
#
loop_
_entity.id
_entity.type
_entity.pdbx_description
1 polymer ?
#
loop_
_entity_poly.entity_id
_entity_poly.type
_entity_poly.pdbx_seq_one_letter_code
_entity_poly.pdbx_strand_id
1 'polypeptide(L)'
;MKLNKLLYLSLALFPIGCSTDEISEIEASECKDYKVAIIMPKSQQIRWERTATWAVENIAHAQKGLSKTIKIEIEWKDEEAGDLMEYVKQISEDDTYSAIIGPYHSVNAEKVAAACYSRKKCIILPIATSTEFQRINAAKGHVWNMVQSDITQCEILLTQAKLSGVSSVDLLANDNDYGKSFSDWFAYQAIELGLDVNHISIFSNERELRNAVEEQHKQKHNYDRALIFVPGSEEDCVVFDNEIGRLKGEDDYIDFPMLLSSDIMNSSSLSSKISNLYYEGISPSTNPQSGFVSAYTAKFNENPVNGEAHLFDSILLLSYALTAMDENESINDAMLRVVDGRTEWHGSWLPEDMKTAYQMLQRGETPDLEGVTGDWTFDEKTHASVLNTTYCHWILIDGKYHTIEYLSTDGSGRTTSTIQAWDWQNRNMQTFSEPQTEFTYPELKGQWAVVIGTSDKWSDYRHQADALAMYQLLKRHGYDDEHIILIIEDNIAYHPRNIYPGVVKVRTDGENLYNDVAVDYKISDITISDLGKILMGESSEKLPHVIASGKNDNIIVFWCGHGNYDALAWGSKANVYGSQINNILREMNEGQKYRKILFSMDACFSGSIGEACEGIPGILFITSANALETSKADIKDPEMGIWLSNGFTRAFQETIDDNPDISIRDLYYKLARQTVGSHATVYNIESYGSVFKNSMLEYLNPARQ
;
A
#
# COMPACT_ATOMS: atom_id res chain seq x y z
N MET A 1 75.18 -61.94 -5.39
CA MET A 1 74.79 -63.34 -5.17
C MET A 1 74.22 -63.46 -3.77
N LYS A 2 72.87 -63.57 -3.64
CA LYS A 2 72.07 -64.05 -2.47
C LYS A 2 72.27 -63.36 -1.09
N LEU A 3 71.29 -63.10 -0.22
CA LEU A 3 69.82 -63.14 -0.18
C LEU A 3 69.38 -62.64 1.23
N ASN A 4 68.24 -61.95 1.30
CA ASN A 4 67.20 -61.91 2.37
C ASN A 4 67.44 -61.44 3.83
N LYS A 5 66.69 -60.36 4.15
CA LYS A 5 65.60 -60.19 5.15
C LYS A 5 65.82 -60.60 6.63
N LEU A 6 65.54 -59.69 7.57
CA LEU A 6 64.21 -59.52 8.21
C LEU A 6 64.16 -58.29 9.15
N LEU A 7 63.03 -57.59 9.11
CA LEU A 7 62.55 -56.56 10.04
C LEU A 7 62.04 -57.23 11.34
N TYR A 8 62.16 -56.59 12.51
CA TYR A 8 61.06 -56.46 13.50
C TYR A 8 61.38 -55.43 14.61
N LEU A 9 60.33 -54.67 14.95
CA LEU A 9 60.18 -53.60 15.94
C LEU A 9 60.20 -54.10 17.41
N SER A 10 60.64 -53.27 18.36
CA SER A 10 60.05 -53.11 19.71
C SER A 10 60.77 -51.97 20.48
N LEU A 11 60.07 -50.86 20.71
CA LEU A 11 59.51 -50.39 22.01
C LEU A 11 60.54 -50.12 23.12
N ALA A 12 60.70 -48.84 23.47
CA ALA A 12 61.22 -48.39 24.76
C ALA A 12 60.23 -47.41 25.40
N LEU A 13 59.71 -47.81 26.56
CA LEU A 13 58.89 -47.04 27.50
C LEU A 13 59.79 -46.19 28.41
N PHE A 14 59.37 -44.96 28.72
CA PHE A 14 59.84 -44.19 29.89
C PHE A 14 58.63 -43.56 30.62
N PRO A 15 58.61 -43.55 31.97
CA PRO A 15 57.46 -43.07 32.75
C PRO A 15 57.62 -41.61 33.27
N ILE A 16 56.52 -40.88 33.15
CA ILE A 16 55.87 -39.91 34.07
C ILE A 16 56.75 -39.07 35.01
N GLY A 17 56.71 -37.75 34.80
CA GLY A 17 56.83 -36.72 35.83
C GLY A 17 55.68 -35.72 35.68
N CYS A 18 54.79 -35.65 36.66
CA CYS A 18 53.70 -34.68 36.74
C CYS A 18 54.25 -33.26 36.96
N SER A 19 54.02 -32.36 36.02
CA SER A 19 53.79 -30.95 36.32
C SER A 19 52.38 -30.64 35.83
N THR A 20 51.55 -30.17 36.75
CA THR A 20 50.17 -29.73 36.52
C THR A 20 50.17 -28.63 35.47
N ASP A 21 49.77 -28.97 34.25
CA ASP A 21 49.26 -27.97 33.32
C ASP A 21 48.02 -27.38 33.97
N GLU A 22 48.08 -26.07 34.25
CA GLU A 22 46.90 -25.27 34.52
C GLU A 22 45.95 -25.47 33.34
N ILE A 23 44.94 -26.30 33.57
CA ILE A 23 43.71 -26.29 32.79
C ILE A 23 43.23 -24.85 32.90
N SER A 24 43.41 -24.06 31.85
CA SER A 24 42.69 -22.80 31.68
C SER A 24 41.23 -23.14 31.91
N GLU A 25 40.66 -22.59 32.98
CA GLU A 25 39.23 -22.64 33.25
C GLU A 25 38.53 -22.36 31.92
N ILE A 26 37.74 -23.33 31.44
CA ILE A 26 36.78 -23.06 30.38
C ILE A 26 35.85 -22.02 30.99
N GLU A 27 36.04 -20.75 30.61
CA GLU A 27 35.14 -19.67 30.98
C GLU A 27 33.71 -20.17 30.75
N ALA A 28 32.90 -20.10 31.79
CA ALA A 28 31.52 -20.54 31.72
C ALA A 28 30.85 -19.82 30.55
N SER A 29 30.35 -20.58 29.56
CA SER A 29 29.54 -20.07 28.46
C SER A 29 28.38 -19.25 29.05
N GLU A 30 28.41 -17.94 28.90
CA GLU A 30 27.34 -17.07 29.37
C GLU A 30 26.15 -17.24 28.43
N CYS A 31 25.08 -17.88 28.92
CA CYS A 31 23.85 -18.07 28.16
C CYS A 31 22.78 -17.12 28.67
N LYS A 32 22.24 -16.27 27.79
CA LYS A 32 21.17 -15.33 28.11
C LYS A 32 19.84 -15.77 27.48
N ASP A 33 18.82 -15.87 28.31
CA ASP A 33 17.47 -16.28 27.89
C ASP A 33 16.64 -15.04 27.54
N TYR A 34 15.95 -15.10 26.40
CA TYR A 34 15.09 -14.03 25.88
C TYR A 34 13.70 -14.58 25.58
N LYS A 35 12.68 -13.98 26.20
CA LYS A 35 11.28 -14.35 25.98
C LYS A 35 10.72 -13.62 24.75
N VAL A 36 10.05 -14.36 23.86
CA VAL A 36 9.46 -13.83 22.62
C VAL A 36 8.04 -14.33 22.48
N ALA A 37 7.10 -13.42 22.21
CA ALA A 37 5.72 -13.80 21.91
C ALA A 37 5.56 -14.03 20.40
N ILE A 38 4.95 -15.15 20.00
CA ILE A 38 4.53 -15.40 18.62
C ILE A 38 3.01 -15.39 18.56
N ILE A 39 2.47 -14.44 17.79
CA ILE A 39 1.03 -14.20 17.64
C ILE A 39 0.61 -14.64 16.24
N MET A 40 -0.38 -15.54 16.15
CA MET A 40 -0.77 -16.17 14.89
C MET A 40 -2.14 -16.85 15.00
N PRO A 41 -2.81 -17.19 13.89
CA PRO A 41 -4.13 -17.81 13.94
C PRO A 41 -3.96 -19.30 14.21
N LYS A 42 -4.80 -19.83 15.09
CA LYS A 42 -4.73 -21.23 15.55
C LYS A 42 -4.71 -22.27 14.42
N SER A 43 -5.31 -21.96 13.28
CA SER A 43 -5.29 -22.80 12.07
C SER A 43 -3.88 -23.09 11.55
N GLN A 44 -2.92 -22.20 11.78
CA GLN A 44 -1.53 -22.32 11.33
C GLN A 44 -0.58 -22.93 12.39
N GLN A 45 -1.05 -23.09 13.64
CA GLN A 45 -0.22 -23.38 14.82
C GLN A 45 0.74 -24.55 14.63
N ILE A 46 0.26 -25.69 14.14
CA ILE A 46 1.06 -26.91 13.99
C ILE A 46 2.29 -26.68 13.10
N ARG A 47 2.12 -25.97 11.99
CA ARG A 47 3.18 -25.77 10.99
C ARG A 47 4.20 -24.74 11.44
N TRP A 48 3.74 -23.63 11.99
CA TRP A 48 4.59 -22.59 12.53
C TRP A 48 5.34 -23.04 13.77
N GLU A 49 4.75 -23.83 14.67
CA GLU A 49 5.46 -24.43 15.81
C GLU A 49 6.61 -25.31 15.33
N ARG A 50 6.35 -26.15 14.33
CA ARG A 50 7.37 -26.99 13.69
C ARG A 50 8.51 -26.15 13.09
N THR A 51 8.18 -25.10 12.36
CA THR A 51 9.15 -24.22 11.69
C THR A 51 9.95 -23.38 12.70
N ALA A 52 9.29 -22.80 13.69
CA ALA A 52 9.95 -22.03 14.76
C ALA A 52 10.86 -22.91 15.61
N THR A 53 10.43 -24.14 15.92
CA THR A 53 11.27 -25.13 16.61
C THR A 53 12.53 -25.41 15.80
N TRP A 54 12.41 -25.59 14.49
CA TRP A 54 13.59 -25.81 13.64
C TRP A 54 14.52 -24.60 13.59
N ALA A 55 13.99 -23.37 13.54
CA ALA A 55 14.80 -22.16 13.63
C ALA A 55 15.60 -22.11 14.94
N VAL A 56 14.95 -22.36 16.09
CA VAL A 56 15.60 -22.38 17.40
C VAL A 56 16.64 -23.52 17.52
N GLU A 57 16.36 -24.69 16.95
CA GLU A 57 17.34 -25.80 16.86
C GLU A 57 18.58 -25.40 16.04
N ASN A 58 18.38 -24.72 14.90
CA ASN A 58 19.48 -24.23 14.06
C ASN A 58 20.32 -23.19 14.80
N ILE A 59 19.68 -22.24 15.49
CA ILE A 59 20.35 -21.25 16.34
C ILE A 59 21.17 -21.93 17.45
N ALA A 60 20.60 -22.90 18.14
CA ALA A 60 21.30 -23.64 19.19
C ALA A 60 22.50 -24.45 18.64
N HIS A 61 22.38 -24.99 17.43
CA HIS A 61 23.48 -25.70 16.78
C HIS A 61 24.62 -24.75 16.37
N ALA A 62 24.29 -23.62 15.77
CA ALA A 62 25.24 -22.61 15.30
C ALA A 62 26.07 -22.03 16.45
N GLN A 63 25.48 -21.89 17.64
CA GLN A 63 26.16 -21.32 18.79
C GLN A 63 27.08 -22.30 19.55
N LYS A 64 27.18 -23.57 19.12
CA LYS A 64 28.03 -24.56 19.81
C LYS A 64 29.50 -24.14 19.79
N GLY A 65 30.05 -23.95 20.99
CA GLY A 65 31.45 -23.58 21.22
C GLY A 65 31.71 -22.07 21.16
N LEU A 66 30.67 -21.23 21.15
CA LEU A 66 30.82 -19.80 21.40
C LEU A 66 30.90 -19.53 22.90
N SER A 67 31.60 -18.46 23.29
CA SER A 67 31.75 -18.05 24.69
C SER A 67 30.52 -17.34 25.25
N LYS A 68 29.75 -16.69 24.38
CA LYS A 68 28.46 -16.09 24.69
C LYS A 68 27.39 -16.73 23.82
N THR A 69 26.25 -17.06 24.39
CA THR A 69 25.13 -17.66 23.66
C THR A 69 23.81 -17.05 24.10
N ILE A 70 22.82 -17.10 23.21
CA ILE A 70 21.45 -16.71 23.51
C ILE A 70 20.51 -17.90 23.38
N LYS A 71 19.40 -17.83 24.07
CA LYS A 71 18.28 -18.77 23.94
C LYS A 71 16.98 -18.00 23.78
N ILE A 72 16.20 -18.36 22.77
CA ILE A 72 14.87 -17.79 22.54
C ILE A 72 13.82 -18.73 23.14
N GLU A 73 13.02 -18.20 24.06
CA GLU A 73 11.89 -18.89 24.67
C GLU A 73 10.59 -18.35 24.09
N ILE A 74 9.89 -19.19 23.35
CA ILE A 74 8.69 -18.81 22.60
C ILE A 74 7.44 -19.01 23.46
N GLU A 75 6.64 -17.96 23.56
CA GLU A 75 5.26 -18.01 24.07
C GLU A 75 4.27 -17.81 22.92
N TRP A 76 3.29 -18.70 22.80
CA TRP A 76 2.31 -18.69 21.71
C TRP A 76 1.02 -17.99 22.10
N LYS A 77 0.49 -17.19 21.19
CA LYS A 77 -0.82 -16.55 21.34
C LYS A 77 -1.64 -16.69 20.05
N ASP A 78 -2.88 -17.13 20.22
CA ASP A 78 -3.87 -17.13 19.15
C ASP A 78 -4.33 -15.69 18.87
N GLU A 79 -4.16 -15.22 17.64
CA GLU A 79 -4.56 -13.88 17.25
C GLU A 79 -6.08 -13.72 17.12
N GLU A 80 -6.81 -14.82 16.97
CA GLU A 80 -8.28 -14.83 16.90
C GLU A 80 -8.91 -14.84 18.31
N ALA A 81 -8.09 -14.92 19.36
CA ALA A 81 -8.56 -14.93 20.73
C ALA A 81 -9.13 -13.55 21.13
N GLY A 82 -10.29 -13.58 21.79
CA GLY A 82 -11.00 -12.35 22.21
C GLY A 82 -10.23 -11.48 23.22
N ASP A 83 -9.20 -12.01 23.86
CA ASP A 83 -8.33 -11.32 24.83
C ASP A 83 -6.99 -10.86 24.21
N LEU A 84 -6.80 -10.94 22.88
CA LEU A 84 -5.55 -10.56 22.20
C LEU A 84 -5.02 -9.20 22.65
N MET A 85 -5.87 -8.16 22.64
CA MET A 85 -5.43 -6.80 22.94
C MET A 85 -5.10 -6.56 24.41
N GLU A 86 -5.75 -7.29 25.32
CA GLU A 86 -5.40 -7.25 26.75
C GLU A 86 -4.01 -7.87 26.96
N TYR A 87 -3.77 -9.02 26.34
CA TYR A 87 -2.48 -9.70 26.36
C TYR A 87 -1.36 -8.82 25.76
N VAL A 88 -1.58 -8.24 24.57
CA VAL A 88 -0.59 -7.39 23.89
C VAL A 88 -0.23 -6.18 24.73
N LYS A 89 -1.22 -5.55 25.39
CA LYS A 89 -0.97 -4.42 26.28
C LYS A 89 -0.10 -4.81 27.49
N GLN A 90 -0.29 -6.01 28.03
CA GLN A 90 0.53 -6.51 29.14
C GLN A 90 1.97 -6.73 28.68
N ILE A 91 2.18 -7.45 27.58
CA ILE A 91 3.53 -7.80 27.12
C ILE A 91 4.28 -6.61 26.50
N SER A 92 3.58 -5.58 26.02
CA SER A 92 4.23 -4.37 25.49
C SER A 92 4.86 -3.52 26.60
N GLU A 93 4.34 -3.61 27.83
CA GLU A 93 4.87 -2.95 29.04
C GLU A 93 5.83 -3.84 29.84
N ASP A 94 5.92 -5.14 29.51
CA ASP A 94 6.76 -6.12 30.20
C ASP A 94 8.15 -6.21 29.55
N ASP A 95 9.18 -5.77 30.26
CA ASP A 95 10.58 -5.78 29.79
C ASP A 95 11.17 -7.21 29.71
N THR A 96 10.48 -8.23 30.26
CA THR A 96 10.92 -9.62 30.09
C THR A 96 10.71 -10.14 28.66
N TYR A 97 9.77 -9.56 27.91
CA TYR A 97 9.56 -9.87 26.50
C TYR A 97 10.45 -9.00 25.62
N SER A 98 11.32 -9.63 24.84
CA SER A 98 12.26 -8.93 23.95
C SER A 98 11.60 -8.44 22.68
N ALA A 99 10.70 -9.25 22.09
CA ALA A 99 10.02 -8.93 20.85
C ALA A 99 8.68 -9.69 20.72
N ILE A 100 7.88 -9.25 19.76
CA ILE A 100 6.68 -9.92 19.27
C ILE A 100 6.92 -10.30 17.80
N ILE A 101 6.62 -11.54 17.42
CA ILE A 101 6.62 -11.98 16.02
C ILE A 101 5.17 -12.27 15.60
N GLY A 102 4.75 -11.72 14.47
CA GLY A 102 3.33 -11.65 14.08
C GLY A 102 2.64 -10.41 14.67
N PRO A 103 1.33 -10.22 14.47
CA PRO A 103 0.31 -11.16 13.97
C PRO A 103 0.42 -11.54 12.48
N TYR A 104 -0.34 -12.56 12.06
CA TYR A 104 -0.41 -13.04 10.67
C TYR A 104 -1.30 -12.14 9.82
N HIS A 105 -2.50 -11.79 10.32
CA HIS A 105 -3.42 -10.95 9.57
C HIS A 105 -3.12 -9.45 9.79
N SER A 106 -3.04 -8.69 8.69
CA SER A 106 -2.73 -7.25 8.71
C SER A 106 -3.63 -6.43 9.64
N VAL A 107 -4.92 -6.76 9.73
CA VAL A 107 -5.88 -6.07 10.62
C VAL A 107 -5.50 -6.21 12.10
N ASN A 108 -4.95 -7.35 12.50
CA ASN A 108 -4.45 -7.54 13.86
C ASN A 108 -3.07 -6.90 14.03
N ALA A 109 -2.22 -6.97 13.01
CA ALA A 109 -0.90 -6.33 13.03
C ALA A 109 -0.99 -4.81 13.27
N GLU A 110 -1.97 -4.14 12.68
CA GLU A 110 -2.21 -2.71 12.94
C GLU A 110 -2.48 -2.43 14.42
N LYS A 111 -3.39 -3.21 15.03
CA LYS A 111 -3.78 -3.04 16.43
C LYS A 111 -2.60 -3.32 17.36
N VAL A 112 -1.82 -4.37 17.08
CA VAL A 112 -0.64 -4.74 17.88
C VAL A 112 0.46 -3.69 17.78
N ALA A 113 0.76 -3.20 16.56
CA ALA A 113 1.72 -2.12 16.34
C ALA A 113 1.31 -0.83 17.07
N ALA A 114 0.03 -0.46 17.01
CA ALA A 114 -0.46 0.71 17.74
C ALA A 114 -0.28 0.57 19.26
N ALA A 115 -0.56 -0.61 19.83
CA ALA A 115 -0.40 -0.86 21.26
C ALA A 115 1.06 -0.86 21.73
N CYS A 116 2.01 -1.21 20.86
CA CYS A 116 3.43 -1.28 21.16
C CYS A 116 4.19 0.04 20.94
N TYR A 117 3.59 1.00 20.24
CA TYR A 117 4.25 2.23 19.80
C TYR A 117 4.82 3.08 20.95
N SER A 118 4.09 3.21 22.06
CA SER A 118 4.48 4.10 23.17
C SER A 118 5.80 3.69 23.83
N ARG A 119 6.09 2.38 23.87
CA ARG A 119 7.32 1.80 24.42
C ARG A 119 8.31 1.36 23.34
N LYS A 120 7.97 1.53 22.05
CA LYS A 120 8.74 1.02 20.92
C LYS A 120 9.06 -0.48 21.05
N LYS A 121 8.14 -1.29 21.59
CA LYS A 121 8.34 -2.74 21.67
C LYS A 121 8.52 -3.29 20.25
N CYS A 122 9.58 -4.06 20.02
CA CYS A 122 9.94 -4.59 18.71
C CYS A 122 8.90 -5.60 18.22
N ILE A 123 8.42 -5.37 17.00
CA ILE A 123 7.48 -6.25 16.29
C ILE A 123 8.11 -6.64 14.95
N ILE A 124 8.20 -7.94 14.70
CA ILE A 124 8.63 -8.50 13.41
C ILE A 124 7.43 -9.17 12.76
N LEU A 125 7.12 -8.83 11.52
CA LEU A 125 5.93 -9.29 10.81
C LEU A 125 6.34 -10.21 9.66
N PRO A 126 6.11 -11.53 9.82
CA PRO A 126 6.48 -12.49 8.79
C PRO A 126 5.68 -12.33 7.49
N ILE A 127 4.41 -11.93 7.55
CA ILE A 127 3.52 -12.02 6.37
C ILE A 127 2.38 -10.99 6.34
N ALA A 128 2.43 -9.95 7.18
CA ALA A 128 1.44 -8.88 7.15
C ALA A 128 1.79 -7.86 6.04
N THR A 129 1.01 -7.87 4.95
CA THR A 129 1.36 -7.18 3.69
C THR A 129 0.49 -5.97 3.35
N SER A 130 -0.54 -5.65 4.14
CA SER A 130 -1.44 -4.53 3.83
C SER A 130 -0.67 -3.22 3.63
N THR A 131 -0.91 -2.57 2.49
CA THR A 131 -0.22 -1.35 2.08
C THR A 131 -0.40 -0.23 3.09
N GLU A 132 -1.64 0.01 3.51
CA GLU A 132 -1.93 1.07 4.47
C GLU A 132 -1.27 0.79 5.81
N PHE A 133 -1.29 -0.45 6.29
CA PHE A 133 -0.61 -0.84 7.52
C PHE A 133 0.90 -0.57 7.45
N GLN A 134 1.60 -1.08 6.43
CA GLN A 134 3.04 -0.91 6.31
C GLN A 134 3.41 0.58 6.20
N ARG A 135 2.68 1.32 5.35
CA ARG A 135 2.84 2.77 5.17
C ARG A 135 2.59 3.55 6.46
N ILE A 136 1.61 3.14 7.27
CA ILE A 136 1.30 3.78 8.55
C ILE A 136 2.45 3.63 9.55
N ASN A 137 3.18 2.51 9.48
CA ASN A 137 4.21 2.13 10.46
C ASN A 137 5.65 2.35 9.98
N ALA A 138 5.86 2.67 8.69
CA ALA A 138 7.16 2.86 8.07
C ALA A 138 8.12 3.69 8.94
N ALA A 139 7.76 4.93 9.28
CA ALA A 139 8.64 5.82 10.05
C ALA A 139 8.55 5.66 11.59
N LYS A 140 7.99 4.57 12.12
CA LYS A 140 7.77 4.43 13.57
C LYS A 140 8.90 3.72 14.33
N GLY A 141 9.84 3.08 13.62
CA GLY A 141 11.08 2.52 14.20
C GLY A 141 10.90 1.38 15.20
N HIS A 142 9.84 0.58 15.07
CA HIS A 142 9.59 -0.59 15.95
C HIS A 142 8.87 -1.74 15.25
N VAL A 143 8.65 -1.63 13.93
CA VAL A 143 7.95 -2.61 13.10
C VAL A 143 8.89 -3.00 11.96
N TRP A 144 9.09 -4.30 11.78
CA TRP A 144 9.99 -4.89 10.79
C TRP A 144 9.19 -5.86 9.90
N ASN A 145 8.85 -5.45 8.69
CA ASN A 145 8.10 -6.24 7.74
C ASN A 145 9.06 -7.09 6.90
N MET A 146 8.91 -8.41 6.99
CA MET A 146 9.74 -9.37 6.25
C MET A 146 9.28 -9.60 4.81
N VAL A 147 8.23 -8.89 4.38
CA VAL A 147 7.59 -9.03 3.06
C VAL A 147 7.20 -7.65 2.54
N GLN A 148 7.38 -7.44 1.23
CA GLN A 148 6.90 -6.24 0.54
C GLN A 148 5.37 -6.13 0.62
N SER A 149 4.84 -4.91 0.50
CA SER A 149 3.40 -4.70 0.57
C SER A 149 2.64 -5.34 -0.61
N ASP A 150 1.32 -5.46 -0.46
CA ASP A 150 0.42 -5.98 -1.49
C ASP A 150 0.50 -5.25 -2.85
N ILE A 151 1.06 -4.03 -2.90
CA ILE A 151 1.39 -3.31 -4.16
C ILE A 151 2.28 -4.18 -5.06
N THR A 152 3.28 -4.85 -4.47
CA THR A 152 4.21 -5.72 -5.21
C THR A 152 3.50 -6.98 -5.67
N GLN A 153 2.59 -7.52 -4.86
CA GLN A 153 1.81 -8.68 -5.25
C GLN A 153 0.87 -8.33 -6.45
N CYS A 154 0.24 -7.17 -6.42
CA CYS A 154 -0.58 -6.67 -7.53
C CYS A 154 0.24 -6.49 -8.82
N GLU A 155 1.43 -5.88 -8.70
CA GLU A 155 2.38 -5.73 -9.82
C GLU A 155 2.75 -7.07 -10.45
N ILE A 156 3.07 -8.08 -9.63
CA ILE A 156 3.48 -9.40 -10.12
C ILE A 156 2.29 -10.09 -10.81
N LEU A 157 1.09 -10.03 -10.23
CA LEU A 157 -0.13 -10.61 -10.84
C LEU A 157 -0.43 -9.97 -12.21
N LEU A 158 -0.36 -8.64 -12.31
CA LEU A 158 -0.58 -7.93 -13.58
C LEU A 158 0.53 -8.23 -14.60
N THR A 159 1.77 -8.35 -14.15
CA THR A 159 2.89 -8.75 -15.01
C THR A 159 2.69 -10.15 -15.55
N GLN A 160 2.22 -11.10 -14.72
CA GLN A 160 1.87 -12.45 -15.17
C GLN A 160 0.74 -12.42 -16.18
N ALA A 161 -0.31 -11.62 -15.97
CA ALA A 161 -1.35 -11.42 -16.96
C ALA A 161 -0.79 -10.94 -18.30
N LYS A 162 0.08 -9.91 -18.29
CA LYS A 162 0.73 -9.38 -19.49
C LYS A 162 1.58 -10.42 -20.21
N LEU A 163 2.39 -11.18 -19.47
CA LEU A 163 3.28 -12.21 -20.01
C LEU A 163 2.52 -13.41 -20.59
N SER A 164 1.33 -13.71 -20.06
CA SER A 164 0.40 -14.68 -20.64
C SER A 164 -0.26 -14.20 -21.94
N GLY A 165 0.01 -12.96 -22.37
CA GLY A 165 -0.40 -12.42 -23.67
C GLY A 165 -1.78 -11.80 -23.70
N VAL A 166 -2.41 -11.56 -22.54
CA VAL A 166 -3.70 -10.86 -22.48
C VAL A 166 -3.52 -9.35 -22.65
N SER A 167 -4.47 -8.71 -23.33
CA SER A 167 -4.53 -7.26 -23.50
C SER A 167 -5.35 -6.58 -22.42
N SER A 168 -6.26 -7.30 -21.77
CA SER A 168 -7.19 -6.74 -20.79
C SER A 168 -7.25 -7.50 -19.47
N VAL A 169 -7.53 -6.79 -18.38
CA VAL A 169 -7.60 -7.32 -17.02
C VAL A 169 -8.81 -6.79 -16.27
N ASP A 170 -9.39 -7.65 -15.45
CA ASP A 170 -10.46 -7.32 -14.51
C ASP A 170 -9.99 -7.61 -13.08
N LEU A 171 -10.53 -6.89 -12.09
CA LEU A 171 -10.28 -7.12 -10.67
C LEU A 171 -11.57 -7.56 -9.97
N LEU A 172 -11.47 -8.60 -9.14
CA LEU A 172 -12.47 -8.96 -8.15
C LEU A 172 -11.81 -9.03 -6.77
N ALA A 173 -12.09 -8.04 -5.92
CA ALA A 173 -11.42 -7.89 -4.62
C ALA A 173 -12.41 -7.74 -3.46
N ASN A 174 -12.05 -8.29 -2.30
CA ASN A 174 -12.81 -8.07 -1.07
C ASN A 174 -12.68 -6.60 -0.59
N ASP A 175 -13.68 -6.10 0.14
CA ASP A 175 -13.72 -4.71 0.62
C ASP A 175 -12.86 -4.43 1.88
N ASN A 176 -12.23 -5.47 2.46
CA ASN A 176 -11.34 -5.31 3.62
C ASN A 176 -9.98 -4.65 3.27
N ASP A 177 -9.17 -4.34 4.29
CA ASP A 177 -7.88 -3.62 4.12
C ASP A 177 -6.86 -4.36 3.22
N TYR A 178 -6.95 -5.69 3.14
CA TYR A 178 -6.11 -6.49 2.24
C TYR A 178 -6.59 -6.31 0.80
N GLY A 179 -7.86 -6.58 0.50
CA GLY A 179 -8.41 -6.42 -0.85
C GLY A 179 -8.36 -4.98 -1.36
N LYS A 180 -8.51 -4.01 -0.46
CA LYS A 180 -8.33 -2.59 -0.76
C LYS A 180 -6.92 -2.24 -1.24
N SER A 181 -5.90 -2.93 -0.72
CA SER A 181 -4.52 -2.71 -1.17
C SER A 181 -4.33 -3.03 -2.65
N PHE A 182 -5.13 -3.95 -3.21
CA PHE A 182 -5.16 -4.24 -4.64
C PHE A 182 -6.06 -3.27 -5.39
N SER A 183 -7.29 -3.02 -4.93
CA SER A 183 -8.21 -2.13 -5.66
C SER A 183 -7.73 -0.68 -5.76
N ASP A 184 -6.94 -0.21 -4.81
CA ASP A 184 -6.33 1.11 -4.85
C ASP A 184 -5.23 1.22 -5.93
N TRP A 185 -4.51 0.14 -6.26
CA TRP A 185 -3.32 0.20 -7.12
C TRP A 185 -3.48 -0.50 -8.46
N PHE A 186 -4.42 -1.43 -8.57
CA PHE A 186 -4.64 -2.29 -9.73
C PHE A 186 -4.78 -1.52 -11.04
N ALA A 187 -5.70 -0.55 -11.09
CA ALA A 187 -5.97 0.19 -12.31
C ALA A 187 -4.74 0.99 -12.76
N TYR A 188 -4.10 1.67 -11.81
CA TYR A 188 -2.89 2.45 -12.06
C TYR A 188 -1.78 1.56 -12.65
N GLN A 189 -1.47 0.44 -11.98
CA GLN A 189 -0.41 -0.48 -12.41
C GLN A 189 -0.74 -1.17 -13.74
N ALA A 190 -2.00 -1.56 -13.96
CA ALA A 190 -2.44 -2.19 -15.20
C ALA A 190 -2.25 -1.26 -16.40
N ILE A 191 -2.66 0.01 -16.26
CA ILE A 191 -2.52 1.02 -17.31
C ILE A 191 -1.03 1.29 -17.59
N GLU A 192 -0.18 1.40 -16.56
CA GLU A 192 1.28 1.55 -16.73
C GLU A 192 1.94 0.36 -17.45
N LEU A 193 1.40 -0.85 -17.28
CA LEU A 193 1.80 -2.05 -18.03
C LEU A 193 1.20 -2.14 -19.45
N GLY A 194 0.40 -1.14 -19.86
CA GLY A 194 -0.33 -1.13 -21.12
C GLY A 194 -1.35 -2.26 -21.23
N LEU A 195 -2.07 -2.53 -20.14
CA LEU A 195 -3.23 -3.41 -20.08
C LEU A 195 -4.51 -2.56 -19.99
N ASP A 196 -5.54 -2.98 -20.72
CA ASP A 196 -6.87 -2.37 -20.64
C ASP A 196 -7.60 -2.88 -19.39
N VAL A 197 -8.18 -1.97 -18.60
CA VAL A 197 -8.97 -2.32 -17.40
C VAL A 197 -10.45 -2.26 -17.77
N ASN A 198 -11.15 -3.41 -17.79
CA ASN A 198 -12.58 -3.39 -18.14
C ASN A 198 -13.48 -3.27 -16.91
N HIS A 199 -13.22 -4.07 -15.87
CA HIS A 199 -14.09 -4.14 -14.69
C HIS A 199 -13.30 -4.22 -13.38
N ILE A 200 -13.74 -3.46 -12.39
CA ILE A 200 -13.28 -3.53 -11.01
C ILE A 200 -14.51 -3.80 -10.13
N SER A 201 -14.61 -5.01 -9.59
CA SER A 201 -15.70 -5.47 -8.74
C SER A 201 -15.21 -5.60 -7.30
N ILE A 202 -15.84 -4.86 -6.38
CA ILE A 202 -15.55 -4.96 -4.95
C ILE A 202 -16.72 -5.67 -4.27
N PHE A 203 -16.44 -6.68 -3.46
CA PHE A 203 -17.45 -7.45 -2.74
C PHE A 203 -17.23 -7.42 -1.22
N SER A 204 -18.33 -7.35 -0.48
CA SER A 204 -18.34 -7.29 0.98
C SER A 204 -19.03 -8.50 1.61
N ASN A 205 -19.69 -9.32 0.80
CA ASN A 205 -20.44 -10.49 1.24
C ASN A 205 -20.57 -11.55 0.14
N GLU A 206 -20.99 -12.75 0.53
CA GLU A 206 -21.15 -13.91 -0.35
C GLU A 206 -22.02 -13.62 -1.59
N ARG A 207 -23.12 -12.89 -1.42
CA ARG A 207 -24.04 -12.60 -2.53
C ARG A 207 -23.39 -11.69 -3.57
N GLU A 208 -22.68 -10.65 -3.14
CA GLU A 208 -21.94 -9.77 -4.04
C GLU A 208 -20.83 -10.53 -4.77
N LEU A 209 -20.12 -11.41 -4.07
CA LEU A 209 -19.11 -12.28 -4.68
C LEU A 209 -19.72 -13.16 -5.77
N ARG A 210 -20.82 -13.86 -5.47
CA ARG A 210 -21.51 -14.71 -6.46
C ARG A 210 -21.98 -13.92 -7.68
N ASN A 211 -22.59 -12.76 -7.46
CA ASN A 211 -23.03 -11.90 -8.56
C ASN A 211 -21.87 -11.46 -9.45
N ALA A 212 -20.73 -11.07 -8.86
CA ALA A 212 -19.57 -10.67 -9.63
C ALA A 212 -18.98 -11.84 -10.45
N VAL A 213 -18.97 -13.06 -9.91
CA VAL A 213 -18.58 -14.26 -10.66
C VAL A 213 -19.52 -14.53 -11.84
N GLU A 214 -20.84 -14.40 -11.64
CA GLU A 214 -21.81 -14.51 -12.73
C GLU A 214 -21.59 -13.44 -13.81
N GLU A 215 -21.33 -12.20 -13.42
CA GLU A 215 -21.07 -11.10 -14.34
C GLU A 215 -19.83 -11.38 -15.20
N GLN A 216 -18.77 -11.90 -14.58
CA GLN A 216 -17.55 -12.31 -15.29
C GLN A 216 -17.81 -13.40 -16.33
N HIS A 217 -18.63 -14.39 -15.99
CA HIS A 217 -19.02 -15.48 -16.88
C HIS A 217 -19.93 -15.02 -18.05
N LYS A 218 -20.81 -14.03 -17.82
CA LYS A 218 -21.71 -13.50 -18.87
C LYS A 218 -20.98 -12.70 -19.96
N GLN A 219 -19.75 -12.30 -19.71
CA GLN A 219 -18.96 -11.51 -20.65
C GLN A 219 -18.21 -12.41 -21.63
N LYS A 220 -18.30 -12.10 -22.93
CA LYS A 220 -17.63 -12.89 -23.97
C LYS A 220 -16.12 -12.86 -23.79
N HIS A 221 -15.50 -14.03 -23.73
CA HIS A 221 -14.06 -14.16 -23.63
C HIS A 221 -13.45 -14.63 -24.97
N ASN A 222 -12.53 -13.83 -25.51
CA ASN A 222 -11.75 -14.19 -26.71
C ASN A 222 -10.35 -14.72 -26.35
N TYR A 223 -10.19 -15.34 -25.18
CA TYR A 223 -8.89 -15.76 -24.61
C TYR A 223 -7.88 -14.62 -24.34
N ASP A 224 -8.33 -13.36 -24.40
CA ASP A 224 -7.51 -12.15 -24.31
C ASP A 224 -7.81 -11.31 -23.05
N ARG A 225 -8.09 -12.01 -21.94
CA ARG A 225 -8.51 -11.38 -20.68
C ARG A 225 -8.10 -12.21 -19.46
N ALA A 226 -7.64 -11.55 -18.41
CA ALA A 226 -7.41 -12.15 -17.09
C ALA A 226 -8.33 -11.54 -16.02
N LEU A 227 -8.73 -12.34 -15.04
CA LEU A 227 -9.36 -11.89 -13.80
C LEU A 227 -8.35 -12.04 -12.67
N ILE A 228 -8.00 -10.92 -12.04
CA ILE A 228 -7.23 -10.92 -10.80
C ILE A 228 -8.22 -11.08 -9.64
N PHE A 229 -8.13 -12.18 -8.91
CA PHE A 229 -9.02 -12.49 -7.79
C PHE A 229 -8.30 -12.37 -6.44
N VAL A 230 -8.80 -11.45 -5.62
CA VAL A 230 -8.24 -11.08 -4.32
C VAL A 230 -9.29 -11.38 -3.23
N PRO A 231 -9.39 -12.65 -2.79
CA PRO A 231 -10.29 -13.02 -1.70
C PRO A 231 -9.88 -12.35 -0.39
N GLY A 232 -10.82 -12.13 0.54
CA GLY A 232 -10.52 -11.61 1.88
C GLY A 232 -10.23 -12.73 2.88
N SER A 233 -10.63 -13.96 2.56
CA SER A 233 -10.54 -15.14 3.40
C SER A 233 -10.56 -16.43 2.59
N GLU A 234 -10.20 -17.55 3.24
CA GLU A 234 -10.34 -18.89 2.63
C GLU A 234 -11.80 -19.22 2.27
N GLU A 235 -12.78 -18.72 3.04
CA GLU A 235 -14.20 -18.97 2.76
C GLU A 235 -14.64 -18.32 1.44
N ASP A 236 -14.13 -17.14 1.12
CA ASP A 236 -14.40 -16.47 -0.16
C ASP A 236 -13.95 -17.33 -1.34
N CYS A 237 -12.80 -18.03 -1.22
CA CYS A 237 -12.35 -18.97 -2.25
C CYS A 237 -13.33 -20.13 -2.46
N VAL A 238 -13.90 -20.66 -1.37
CA VAL A 238 -14.88 -21.75 -1.43
C VAL A 238 -16.19 -21.26 -2.05
N VAL A 239 -16.65 -20.05 -1.69
CA VAL A 239 -17.84 -19.43 -2.30
C VAL A 239 -17.64 -19.24 -3.80
N PHE A 240 -16.50 -18.68 -4.21
CA PHE A 240 -16.13 -18.48 -5.61
C PHE A 240 -16.17 -19.81 -6.38
N ASP A 241 -15.49 -20.84 -5.88
CA ASP A 241 -15.45 -22.17 -6.53
C ASP A 241 -16.84 -22.82 -6.63
N ASN A 242 -17.66 -22.72 -5.59
CA ASN A 242 -19.03 -23.22 -5.59
C ASN A 242 -19.89 -22.52 -6.66
N GLU A 243 -19.68 -21.23 -6.86
CA GLU A 243 -20.40 -20.46 -7.88
C GLU A 243 -19.98 -20.88 -9.30
N ILE A 244 -18.68 -21.06 -9.54
CA ILE A 244 -18.16 -21.64 -10.77
C ILE A 244 -18.77 -23.02 -11.03
N GLY A 245 -18.85 -23.87 -10.00
CA GLY A 245 -19.48 -25.19 -10.08
C GLY A 245 -20.96 -25.13 -10.42
N ARG A 246 -21.70 -24.15 -9.88
CA ARG A 246 -23.11 -23.91 -10.22
C ARG A 246 -23.27 -23.52 -11.69
N LEU A 247 -22.47 -22.57 -12.17
CA LEU A 247 -22.50 -22.09 -13.56
C LEU A 247 -22.15 -23.21 -14.55
N LYS A 248 -21.17 -24.04 -14.24
CA LYS A 248 -20.85 -25.27 -14.98
C LYS A 248 -22.00 -26.30 -15.02
N GLY A 249 -22.88 -26.28 -14.02
CA GLY A 249 -24.05 -27.14 -14.01
C GLY A 249 -25.18 -26.64 -14.92
N GLU A 250 -25.18 -25.35 -15.24
CA GLU A 250 -26.17 -24.70 -16.09
C GLU A 250 -25.76 -24.73 -17.57
N ASP A 251 -24.47 -24.66 -17.87
CA ASP A 251 -23.90 -24.70 -19.22
C ASP A 251 -22.96 -25.90 -19.44
N ASP A 252 -22.99 -26.51 -20.64
CA ASP A 252 -22.12 -27.65 -21.00
C ASP A 252 -20.60 -27.31 -20.96
N TYR A 253 -20.26 -26.01 -20.95
CA TYR A 253 -18.91 -25.47 -20.85
C TYR A 253 -18.94 -24.12 -20.11
N ILE A 254 -17.97 -23.86 -19.24
CA ILE A 254 -17.83 -22.53 -18.61
C ILE A 254 -16.89 -21.66 -19.46
N ASP A 255 -17.41 -20.53 -19.94
CA ASP A 255 -16.58 -19.47 -20.49
C ASP A 255 -16.16 -18.54 -19.33
N PHE A 256 -14.88 -18.53 -18.98
CA PHE A 256 -14.37 -17.78 -17.83
C PHE A 256 -12.95 -17.24 -18.12
N PRO A 257 -12.61 -16.00 -17.71
CA PRO A 257 -11.27 -15.44 -17.91
C PRO A 257 -10.17 -16.28 -17.26
N MET A 258 -8.92 -16.11 -17.73
CA MET A 258 -7.74 -16.64 -17.04
C MET A 258 -7.73 -16.10 -15.61
N LEU A 259 -7.73 -16.99 -14.61
CA LEU A 259 -7.81 -16.61 -13.21
C LEU A 259 -6.42 -16.56 -12.60
N LEU A 260 -5.99 -15.40 -12.12
CA LEU A 260 -4.79 -15.24 -11.30
C LEU A 260 -5.21 -14.80 -9.90
N SER A 261 -4.89 -15.59 -8.88
CA SER A 261 -5.32 -15.29 -7.50
C SER A 261 -4.18 -14.81 -6.60
N SER A 262 -4.55 -13.96 -5.64
CA SER A 262 -3.69 -13.51 -4.55
C SER A 262 -3.35 -14.66 -3.58
N ASP A 263 -2.44 -14.41 -2.64
CA ASP A 263 -1.82 -15.46 -1.83
C ASP A 263 -2.75 -16.18 -0.85
N ILE A 264 -3.91 -15.60 -0.54
CA ILE A 264 -4.93 -16.22 0.32
C ILE A 264 -5.46 -17.54 -0.28
N MET A 265 -5.53 -17.66 -1.61
CA MET A 265 -5.99 -18.91 -2.24
C MET A 265 -4.93 -20.03 -2.16
N ASN A 266 -3.68 -19.74 -1.80
CA ASN A 266 -2.63 -20.74 -1.58
C ASN A 266 -2.67 -21.28 -0.15
N SER A 267 -3.72 -22.04 0.18
CA SER A 267 -3.86 -22.65 1.49
C SER A 267 -4.11 -24.15 1.40
N SER A 268 -3.39 -24.92 2.22
CA SER A 268 -3.61 -26.37 2.29
C SER A 268 -5.01 -26.78 2.76
N SER A 269 -5.73 -25.90 3.46
CA SER A 269 -7.13 -26.16 3.84
C SER A 269 -8.08 -26.09 2.65
N LEU A 270 -7.67 -25.41 1.56
CA LEU A 270 -8.44 -25.19 0.35
C LEU A 270 -8.16 -26.23 -0.73
N SER A 271 -6.97 -26.83 -0.74
CA SER A 271 -6.52 -27.68 -1.86
C SER A 271 -7.47 -28.83 -2.18
N SER A 272 -8.20 -29.36 -1.18
CA SER A 272 -9.22 -30.41 -1.37
C SER A 272 -10.66 -29.91 -1.48
N LYS A 273 -10.89 -28.60 -1.39
CA LYS A 273 -12.22 -27.97 -1.36
C LYS A 273 -12.56 -27.26 -2.67
N ILE A 274 -11.57 -26.82 -3.44
CA ILE A 274 -11.76 -26.12 -4.70
C ILE A 274 -11.26 -26.98 -5.88
N SER A 275 -12.02 -27.03 -6.96
CA SER A 275 -11.74 -27.87 -8.13
C SER A 275 -12.52 -27.51 -9.39
N ASN A 276 -13.42 -26.54 -9.31
CA ASN A 276 -14.33 -26.18 -10.39
C ASN A 276 -13.69 -25.28 -11.46
N LEU A 277 -12.45 -24.83 -11.33
CA LEU A 277 -11.69 -24.14 -12.37
C LEU A 277 -10.24 -24.61 -12.38
N TYR A 278 -9.50 -24.20 -13.41
CA TYR A 278 -8.05 -24.14 -13.32
C TYR A 278 -7.66 -22.97 -12.41
N TYR A 279 -6.99 -23.26 -11.31
CA TYR A 279 -6.59 -22.26 -10.32
C TYR A 279 -5.08 -22.07 -10.35
N GLU A 280 -4.67 -20.82 -10.50
CA GLU A 280 -3.29 -20.38 -10.39
C GLU A 280 -3.21 -19.02 -9.69
N GLY A 281 -2.02 -18.67 -9.22
CA GLY A 281 -1.81 -17.45 -8.47
C GLY A 281 -0.39 -17.33 -7.95
N ILE A 282 -0.17 -16.35 -7.08
CA ILE A 282 1.15 -16.11 -6.48
C ILE A 282 1.12 -16.09 -4.96
N SER A 283 2.23 -16.41 -4.32
CA SER A 283 2.38 -16.31 -2.87
C SER A 283 3.82 -15.99 -2.46
N PRO A 284 4.05 -15.19 -1.40
CA PRO A 284 5.39 -15.03 -0.85
C PRO A 284 6.02 -16.39 -0.53
N SER A 285 7.31 -16.54 -0.86
CA SER A 285 8.01 -17.81 -0.81
C SER A 285 9.49 -17.64 -0.47
N THR A 286 10.18 -18.77 -0.34
CA THR A 286 11.63 -18.83 -0.13
C THR A 286 12.37 -18.37 -1.37
N ASN A 287 13.56 -17.81 -1.21
CA ASN A 287 14.51 -17.70 -2.31
C ASN A 287 14.94 -19.12 -2.74
N PRO A 288 14.75 -19.54 -4.00
CA PRO A 288 15.06 -20.90 -4.45
C PRO A 288 16.55 -21.26 -4.36
N GLN A 289 17.46 -20.26 -4.32
CA GLN A 289 18.89 -20.51 -4.11
C GLN A 289 19.23 -20.94 -2.68
N SER A 290 18.39 -20.62 -1.69
CA SER A 290 18.61 -21.00 -0.29
C SER A 290 18.63 -22.52 -0.08
N GLY A 291 18.00 -23.29 -0.97
CA GLY A 291 17.81 -24.74 -0.80
C GLY A 291 16.84 -25.11 0.33
N PHE A 292 16.17 -24.12 0.97
CA PHE A 292 15.31 -24.35 2.13
C PHE A 292 14.15 -25.29 1.82
N VAL A 293 13.48 -25.14 0.68
CA VAL A 293 12.39 -26.05 0.27
C VAL A 293 12.85 -27.50 0.27
N SER A 294 14.00 -27.80 -0.35
CA SER A 294 14.53 -29.17 -0.39
C SER A 294 14.85 -29.71 1.00
N ALA A 295 15.45 -28.89 1.86
CA ALA A 295 15.76 -29.27 3.24
C ALA A 295 14.48 -29.48 4.08
N TYR A 296 13.49 -28.60 3.92
CA TYR A 296 12.21 -28.65 4.60
C TYR A 296 11.44 -29.92 4.19
N THR A 297 11.33 -30.22 2.90
CA THR A 297 10.70 -31.44 2.39
C THR A 297 11.43 -32.69 2.86
N ALA A 298 12.76 -32.69 2.89
CA ALA A 298 13.52 -33.83 3.41
C ALA A 298 13.30 -34.05 4.92
N LYS A 299 13.15 -32.97 5.70
CA LYS A 299 12.97 -33.04 7.16
C LYS A 299 11.53 -33.37 7.57
N PHE A 300 10.54 -32.83 6.88
CA PHE A 300 9.14 -32.89 7.30
C PHE A 300 8.21 -33.63 6.33
N ASN A 301 8.72 -34.06 5.18
CA ASN A 301 7.95 -34.74 4.14
C ASN A 301 6.75 -33.92 3.62
N GLU A 302 6.88 -32.59 3.69
CA GLU A 302 5.90 -31.58 3.24
C GLU A 302 6.67 -30.39 2.64
N ASN A 303 6.04 -29.61 1.76
CA ASN A 303 6.63 -28.34 1.32
C ASN A 303 6.25 -27.22 2.29
N PRO A 304 7.13 -26.23 2.51
CA PRO A 304 6.75 -25.05 3.28
C PRO A 304 5.64 -24.30 2.55
N VAL A 305 4.68 -23.77 3.30
CA VAL A 305 3.59 -22.93 2.78
C VAL A 305 3.75 -21.47 3.19
N ASN A 306 2.80 -20.62 2.76
CA ASN A 306 2.84 -19.18 2.95
C ASN A 306 3.19 -18.78 4.41
N GLY A 307 4.15 -17.85 4.55
CA GLY A 307 4.63 -17.33 5.83
C GLY A 307 5.66 -18.18 6.60
N GLU A 308 5.83 -19.48 6.33
CA GLU A 308 6.74 -20.33 7.13
C GLU A 308 8.22 -19.93 6.97
N ALA A 309 8.67 -19.69 5.75
CA ALA A 309 10.02 -19.23 5.48
C ALA A 309 10.31 -17.87 6.15
N HIS A 310 9.35 -16.95 6.10
CA HIS A 310 9.45 -15.63 6.71
C HIS A 310 9.44 -15.70 8.25
N LEU A 311 8.70 -16.65 8.84
CA LEU A 311 8.76 -16.90 10.28
C LEU A 311 10.15 -17.40 10.68
N PHE A 312 10.71 -18.34 9.92
CA PHE A 312 12.05 -18.85 10.14
C PHE A 312 13.07 -17.70 10.15
N ASP A 313 13.02 -16.85 9.12
CA ASP A 313 13.90 -15.69 9.00
C ASP A 313 13.65 -14.63 10.07
N SER A 314 12.40 -14.40 10.49
CA SER A 314 12.08 -13.49 11.59
C SER A 314 12.78 -13.90 12.89
N ILE A 315 12.82 -15.20 13.18
CA ILE A 315 13.48 -15.75 14.38
C ILE A 315 15.01 -15.65 14.23
N LEU A 316 15.56 -15.92 13.04
CA LEU A 316 16.99 -15.79 12.78
C LEU A 316 17.47 -14.34 12.89
N LEU A 317 16.78 -13.41 12.23
CA LEU A 317 17.10 -11.99 12.29
C LEU A 317 17.07 -11.46 13.73
N LEU A 318 16.03 -11.82 14.50
CA LEU A 318 15.95 -11.48 15.92
C LEU A 318 17.13 -12.06 16.70
N SER A 319 17.53 -13.31 16.42
CA SER A 319 18.65 -13.94 17.11
C SER A 319 20.00 -13.26 16.84
N TYR A 320 20.20 -12.75 15.63
CA TYR A 320 21.37 -11.96 15.30
C TYR A 320 21.35 -10.61 16.00
N ALA A 321 20.22 -9.90 16.00
CA ALA A 321 20.09 -8.64 16.73
C ALA A 321 20.32 -8.81 18.23
N LEU A 322 19.73 -9.84 18.85
CA LEU A 322 19.95 -10.16 20.27
C LEU A 322 21.39 -10.51 20.61
N THR A 323 22.14 -11.07 19.66
CA THR A 323 23.57 -11.37 19.83
C THR A 323 24.43 -10.12 19.65
N ALA A 324 24.03 -9.23 18.74
CA ALA A 324 24.71 -7.98 18.46
C ALA A 324 24.49 -6.92 19.55
N MET A 325 23.36 -7.01 20.27
CA MET A 325 22.86 -5.97 21.17
C MET A 325 23.81 -5.69 22.34
N ASP A 326 24.20 -4.43 22.49
CA ASP A 326 24.98 -3.94 23.63
C ASP A 326 24.10 -3.75 24.89
N GLU A 327 24.71 -3.65 26.07
CA GLU A 327 23.99 -3.60 27.37
C GLU A 327 22.94 -2.47 27.50
N ASN A 328 23.12 -1.35 26.80
CA ASN A 328 22.23 -0.19 26.85
C ASN A 328 21.52 0.09 25.51
N GLU A 329 21.66 -0.81 24.54
CA GLU A 329 21.06 -0.68 23.22
C GLU A 329 19.65 -1.28 23.21
N SER A 330 18.72 -0.64 22.50
CA SER A 330 17.41 -1.25 22.29
C SER A 330 17.51 -2.34 21.22
N ILE A 331 16.64 -3.34 21.28
CA ILE A 331 16.62 -4.39 20.26
C ILE A 331 16.35 -3.82 18.85
N ASN A 332 15.60 -2.71 18.72
CA ASN A 332 15.37 -2.08 17.41
C ASN A 332 16.63 -1.42 16.86
N ASP A 333 17.47 -0.81 17.71
CA ASP A 333 18.73 -0.22 17.27
C ASP A 333 19.72 -1.31 16.85
N ALA A 334 19.75 -2.43 17.60
CA ALA A 334 20.54 -3.60 17.24
C ALA A 334 20.06 -4.22 15.91
N MET A 335 18.75 -4.33 15.70
CA MET A 335 18.16 -4.77 14.43
C MET A 335 18.59 -3.87 13.28
N LEU A 336 18.49 -2.54 13.43
CA LEU A 336 18.91 -1.57 12.42
C LEU A 336 20.37 -1.78 12.03
N ARG A 337 21.26 -1.88 13.02
CA ARG A 337 22.69 -2.10 12.80
C ARG A 337 23.00 -3.44 12.12
N VAL A 338 22.22 -4.49 12.42
CA VAL A 338 22.35 -5.80 11.78
C VAL A 338 21.92 -5.74 10.32
N VAL A 339 20.77 -5.13 10.01
CA VAL A 339 20.26 -5.05 8.63
C VAL A 339 21.02 -4.05 7.75
N ASP A 340 21.77 -3.12 8.34
CA ASP A 340 22.68 -2.20 7.63
C ASP A 340 24.10 -2.78 7.44
N GLY A 341 24.37 -3.97 7.98
CA GLY A 341 25.65 -4.64 7.85
C GLY A 341 25.97 -4.99 6.39
N ARG A 342 27.11 -4.54 5.87
CA ARG A 342 27.53 -4.75 4.47
C ARG A 342 28.99 -5.18 4.32
N THR A 343 29.59 -5.83 5.33
CA THR A 343 30.94 -6.39 5.15
C THR A 343 30.92 -7.54 4.14
N GLU A 344 31.98 -7.74 3.34
CA GLU A 344 32.10 -8.69 2.20
C GLU A 344 31.86 -10.19 2.49
N TRP A 345 31.31 -10.56 3.66
CA TRP A 345 30.90 -11.92 3.97
C TRP A 345 29.40 -12.08 3.75
N HIS A 346 29.04 -13.02 2.86
CA HIS A 346 27.65 -13.46 2.65
C HIS A 346 27.45 -14.80 3.35
N GLY A 347 26.54 -14.83 4.33
CA GLY A 347 26.25 -16.01 5.13
C GLY A 347 24.89 -16.61 4.86
N SER A 348 24.82 -17.93 4.67
CA SER A 348 23.55 -18.65 4.53
C SER A 348 22.89 -18.97 5.88
N TRP A 349 21.72 -19.61 5.83
CA TRP A 349 20.90 -20.06 6.98
C TRP A 349 21.37 -21.38 7.61
N LEU A 350 22.44 -21.99 7.10
CA LEU A 350 22.99 -23.24 7.61
C LEU A 350 23.76 -23.00 8.91
N PRO A 351 23.74 -23.93 9.89
CA PRO A 351 24.34 -23.68 11.20
C PRO A 351 25.82 -23.28 11.21
N GLU A 352 26.64 -23.75 10.25
CA GLU A 352 28.06 -23.37 10.16
C GLU A 352 28.24 -21.92 9.67
N ASP A 353 27.40 -21.49 8.73
CA ASP A 353 27.41 -20.10 8.24
C ASP A 353 26.89 -19.17 9.34
N MET A 354 25.76 -19.52 9.96
CA MET A 354 25.21 -18.82 11.13
C MET A 354 26.24 -18.67 12.25
N LYS A 355 27.04 -19.71 12.53
CA LYS A 355 28.10 -19.66 13.54
C LYS A 355 29.12 -18.58 13.26
N THR A 356 29.50 -18.42 11.99
CA THR A 356 30.42 -17.37 11.55
C THR A 356 29.81 -15.98 11.75
N ALA A 357 28.52 -15.81 11.38
CA ALA A 357 27.79 -14.58 11.64
C ALA A 357 27.78 -14.21 13.13
N TYR A 358 27.44 -15.15 14.01
CA TYR A 358 27.47 -14.92 15.47
C TYR A 358 28.85 -14.52 15.98
N GLN A 359 29.93 -15.13 15.47
CA GLN A 359 31.29 -14.76 15.85
C GLN A 359 31.65 -13.34 15.43
N MET A 360 31.20 -12.90 14.26
CA MET A 360 31.39 -11.54 13.76
C MET A 360 30.61 -10.54 14.63
N LEU A 361 29.32 -10.81 14.88
CA LEU A 361 28.46 -9.97 15.72
C LEU A 361 29.01 -9.82 17.14
N GLN A 362 29.55 -10.91 17.74
CA GLN A 362 30.19 -10.87 19.06
C GLN A 362 31.48 -10.04 19.12
N ARG A 363 32.09 -9.75 17.97
CA ARG A 363 33.26 -8.86 17.84
C ARG A 363 32.86 -7.41 17.53
N GLY A 364 31.55 -7.13 17.42
CA GLY A 364 31.03 -5.83 17.02
C GLY A 364 31.08 -5.58 15.51
N GLU A 365 31.32 -6.62 14.69
CA GLU A 365 31.24 -6.53 13.23
C GLU A 365 29.77 -6.70 12.78
N THR A 366 29.41 -6.15 11.62
CA THR A 366 28.05 -6.20 11.05
C THR A 366 28.10 -6.88 9.66
N PRO A 367 27.97 -8.22 9.62
CA PRO A 367 28.00 -8.99 8.36
C PRO A 367 26.86 -8.63 7.40
N ASP A 368 27.07 -8.92 6.12
CA ASP A 368 25.99 -8.89 5.13
C ASP A 368 25.21 -10.21 5.22
N LEU A 369 23.97 -10.13 5.72
CA LEU A 369 23.19 -11.31 6.12
C LEU A 369 22.05 -11.58 5.14
N GLU A 370 21.94 -12.84 4.73
CA GLU A 370 20.81 -13.36 3.97
C GLU A 370 20.11 -14.50 4.74
N GLY A 371 18.79 -14.58 4.57
CA GLY A 371 17.96 -15.63 5.13
C GLY A 371 17.50 -16.66 4.09
N VAL A 372 16.52 -17.47 4.47
CA VAL A 372 15.87 -18.42 3.55
C VAL A 372 14.96 -17.72 2.54
N THR A 373 14.47 -16.51 2.84
CA THR A 373 13.66 -15.68 1.95
C THR A 373 14.50 -14.81 1.02
N GLY A 374 15.82 -14.77 1.24
CA GLY A 374 16.79 -14.05 0.42
C GLY A 374 17.47 -12.91 1.20
N ASP A 375 17.85 -11.87 0.46
CA ASP A 375 18.53 -10.70 0.99
C ASP A 375 17.61 -9.90 1.93
N TRP A 376 18.14 -9.51 3.09
CA TRP A 376 17.45 -8.68 4.08
C TRP A 376 17.84 -7.20 3.95
N THR A 377 17.87 -6.69 2.73
CA THR A 377 17.98 -5.24 2.50
C THR A 377 16.63 -4.57 2.80
N PHE A 378 16.59 -3.71 3.81
CA PHE A 378 15.44 -2.88 4.16
C PHE A 378 15.48 -1.52 3.47
N ASP A 379 14.34 -0.83 3.41
CA ASP A 379 14.26 0.50 2.82
C ASP A 379 15.09 1.54 3.59
N GLU A 380 16.00 2.26 2.92
CA GLU A 380 16.93 3.20 3.60
C GLU A 380 16.22 4.37 4.31
N LYS A 381 15.01 4.72 3.89
CA LYS A 381 14.30 5.89 4.43
C LYS A 381 13.70 5.61 5.80
N THR A 382 13.15 4.42 6.00
CA THR A 382 12.35 4.09 7.17
C THR A 382 12.75 2.79 7.85
N HIS A 383 13.48 1.91 7.16
CA HIS A 383 13.95 0.59 7.59
C HIS A 383 12.83 -0.33 8.09
N ALA A 384 11.62 -0.14 7.58
CA ALA A 384 10.45 -0.86 8.05
C ALA A 384 10.10 -2.05 7.18
N SER A 385 10.45 -2.05 5.89
CA SER A 385 10.12 -3.15 4.98
C SER A 385 11.33 -3.58 4.17
N VAL A 386 11.45 -4.89 3.94
CA VAL A 386 12.42 -5.44 2.97
C VAL A 386 12.13 -4.92 1.55
N LEU A 387 13.19 -4.74 0.75
CA LEU A 387 13.10 -4.25 -0.63
C LEU A 387 12.85 -5.35 -1.67
N ASN A 388 13.12 -6.61 -1.33
CA ASN A 388 12.89 -7.72 -2.23
C ASN A 388 12.14 -8.86 -1.54
N THR A 389 11.15 -9.40 -2.21
CA THR A 389 10.40 -10.58 -1.78
C THR A 389 10.36 -11.56 -2.95
N THR A 390 10.72 -12.80 -2.69
CA THR A 390 10.51 -13.88 -3.66
C THR A 390 9.08 -14.37 -3.57
N TYR A 391 8.40 -14.48 -4.71
CA TYR A 391 7.08 -15.07 -4.82
C TYR A 391 7.16 -16.39 -5.59
N CYS A 392 6.36 -17.38 -5.23
CA CYS A 392 6.14 -18.54 -6.07
C CYS A 392 4.90 -18.33 -6.94
N HIS A 393 4.99 -18.68 -8.22
CA HIS A 393 3.82 -18.85 -9.07
C HIS A 393 3.36 -20.30 -8.95
N TRP A 394 2.14 -20.50 -8.46
CA TRP A 394 1.58 -21.82 -8.20
C TRP A 394 0.38 -22.12 -9.08
N ILE A 395 0.17 -23.40 -9.33
CA ILE A 395 -1.02 -23.95 -9.97
C ILE A 395 -1.60 -25.06 -9.09
N LEU A 396 -2.91 -25.21 -9.05
CA LEU A 396 -3.59 -26.28 -8.28
C LEU A 396 -3.98 -27.42 -9.22
N ILE A 397 -3.36 -28.59 -9.03
CA ILE A 397 -3.64 -29.82 -9.81
C ILE A 397 -3.84 -30.98 -8.84
N ASP A 398 -4.90 -31.77 -9.05
CA ASP A 398 -5.22 -32.96 -8.25
C ASP A 398 -5.19 -32.71 -6.73
N GLY A 399 -5.69 -31.53 -6.34
CA GLY A 399 -5.77 -31.08 -4.97
C GLY A 399 -4.41 -30.78 -4.30
N LYS A 400 -3.39 -30.47 -5.09
CA LYS A 400 -2.05 -30.08 -4.64
C LYS A 400 -1.55 -28.84 -5.37
N TYR A 401 -0.93 -27.95 -4.62
CA TYR A 401 -0.24 -26.79 -5.19
C TYR A 401 1.12 -27.20 -5.74
N HIS A 402 1.39 -26.77 -6.97
CA HIS A 402 2.64 -26.97 -7.66
C HIS A 402 3.24 -25.62 -8.01
N THR A 403 4.44 -25.34 -7.51
CA THR A 403 5.21 -24.17 -7.94
C THR A 403 5.79 -24.43 -9.33
N ILE A 404 5.49 -23.55 -10.29
CA ILE A 404 5.99 -23.63 -11.66
C ILE A 404 7.18 -22.70 -11.90
N GLU A 405 7.25 -21.58 -11.19
CA GLU A 405 8.38 -20.65 -11.21
C GLU A 405 8.45 -19.80 -9.93
N TYR A 406 9.58 -19.10 -9.77
CA TYR A 406 9.78 -18.11 -8.72
C TYR A 406 9.96 -16.74 -9.36
N LEU A 407 9.30 -15.73 -8.80
CA LEU A 407 9.18 -14.37 -9.31
C LEU A 407 9.76 -13.39 -8.29
N SER A 408 10.36 -12.31 -8.77
CA SER A 408 10.73 -11.15 -7.96
C SER A 408 10.73 -9.90 -8.84
N THR A 409 10.80 -8.72 -8.22
CA THR A 409 10.89 -7.48 -8.98
C THR A 409 12.26 -7.37 -9.66
N ASP A 410 13.35 -7.62 -8.94
CA ASP A 410 14.73 -7.46 -9.43
C ASP A 410 15.26 -8.61 -10.30
N GLY A 411 14.63 -9.79 -10.29
CA GLY A 411 15.10 -10.99 -11.00
C GLY A 411 16.37 -11.61 -10.45
N SER A 412 16.76 -11.28 -9.23
CA SER A 412 17.94 -11.87 -8.60
C SER A 412 17.64 -13.31 -8.15
N GLY A 413 18.64 -14.05 -7.66
CA GLY A 413 18.34 -15.27 -6.90
C GLY A 413 17.67 -16.44 -7.66
N ARG A 414 17.91 -16.65 -8.97
CA ARG A 414 17.19 -17.65 -9.82
C ARG A 414 15.68 -17.40 -9.93
N THR A 415 15.24 -16.15 -9.81
CA THR A 415 13.84 -15.76 -10.05
C THR A 415 13.69 -15.08 -11.43
N THR A 416 12.47 -15.05 -11.95
CA THR A 416 12.12 -14.27 -13.14
C THR A 416 11.82 -12.82 -12.71
N SER A 417 12.50 -11.84 -13.30
CA SER A 417 12.24 -10.41 -13.05
C SER A 417 10.91 -9.99 -13.66
N THR A 418 10.06 -9.33 -12.88
CA THR A 418 8.88 -8.63 -13.41
C THR A 418 9.22 -7.31 -14.10
N ILE A 419 10.38 -6.69 -13.80
CA ILE A 419 10.81 -5.41 -14.41
C ILE A 419 10.87 -5.49 -15.95
N GLN A 420 11.09 -6.66 -16.55
CA GLN A 420 11.10 -6.79 -18.02
C GLN A 420 9.77 -6.40 -18.68
N ALA A 421 8.65 -6.48 -17.95
CA ALA A 421 7.35 -5.99 -18.41
C ALA A 421 7.15 -4.48 -18.19
N TRP A 422 7.89 -3.89 -17.25
CA TRP A 422 7.84 -2.47 -16.90
C TRP A 422 8.84 -1.68 -17.73
N ASP A 423 8.40 -1.17 -18.88
CA ASP A 423 9.18 -0.20 -19.64
C ASP A 423 9.02 1.19 -18.98
N TRP A 424 9.81 1.41 -17.91
CA TRP A 424 9.66 2.52 -16.95
C TRP A 424 9.91 3.89 -17.58
N GLN A 425 8.85 4.44 -18.17
CA GLN A 425 8.66 5.85 -18.48
C GLN A 425 7.19 6.14 -18.22
N ASN A 426 6.84 7.25 -17.57
CA ASN A 426 5.45 7.74 -17.43
C ASN A 426 4.81 7.86 -18.83
N ARG A 427 4.26 6.77 -19.36
CA ARG A 427 3.83 6.66 -20.77
C ARG A 427 2.40 7.09 -20.97
N ASN A 428 1.59 7.07 -19.91
CA ASN A 428 0.15 7.30 -20.00
C ASN A 428 -0.30 8.73 -19.71
N MET A 429 0.60 9.71 -19.86
CA MET A 429 0.17 11.11 -19.86
C MET A 429 -0.63 11.42 -21.13
N GLN A 430 -1.74 12.16 -20.98
CA GLN A 430 -2.47 12.69 -22.12
C GLN A 430 -1.55 13.56 -22.99
N THR A 431 -1.68 13.36 -24.29
CA THR A 431 -1.00 14.19 -25.29
C THR A 431 -1.99 15.16 -25.88
N PHE A 432 -1.58 16.43 -25.98
CA PHE A 432 -2.36 17.46 -26.63
C PHE A 432 -1.66 17.84 -27.93
N SER A 433 -2.41 17.87 -29.03
CA SER A 433 -1.91 18.22 -30.35
C SER A 433 -2.52 19.52 -30.84
N GLU A 434 -1.76 20.28 -31.63
CA GLU A 434 -2.27 21.43 -32.39
C GLU A 434 -2.60 21.01 -33.84
N PRO A 435 -3.59 21.64 -34.49
CA PRO A 435 -4.44 22.72 -33.99
C PRO A 435 -5.62 22.20 -33.15
N GLN A 436 -5.92 22.89 -32.04
CA GLN A 436 -7.15 22.68 -31.27
C GLN A 436 -8.23 23.67 -31.70
N THR A 437 -9.50 23.32 -31.47
CA THR A 437 -10.63 24.22 -31.72
C THR A 437 -10.49 25.49 -30.89
N GLU A 438 -10.65 26.64 -31.54
CA GLU A 438 -10.62 27.95 -30.88
C GLU A 438 -12.04 28.49 -30.74
N PHE A 439 -12.46 28.77 -29.51
CA PHE A 439 -13.74 29.40 -29.23
C PHE A 439 -13.55 30.90 -28.99
N THR A 440 -14.45 31.71 -29.54
CA THR A 440 -14.48 33.15 -29.26
C THR A 440 -15.26 33.38 -27.97
N TYR A 441 -14.55 33.57 -26.87
CA TYR A 441 -15.16 33.94 -25.59
C TYR A 441 -15.40 35.45 -25.50
N PRO A 442 -16.45 35.90 -24.80
CA PRO A 442 -16.62 37.30 -24.43
C PRO A 442 -15.39 37.86 -23.68
N GLU A 443 -15.29 39.18 -23.56
CA GLU A 443 -14.26 39.80 -22.71
C GLU A 443 -14.41 39.33 -21.25
N LEU A 444 -13.30 39.02 -20.58
CA LEU A 444 -13.28 38.66 -19.17
C LEU A 444 -13.58 39.91 -18.31
N LYS A 445 -14.58 39.85 -17.43
CA LYS A 445 -15.00 40.97 -16.56
C LYS A 445 -14.94 40.69 -15.06
N GLY A 446 -14.85 39.43 -14.68
CA GLY A 446 -14.82 39.05 -13.27
C GLY A 446 -14.46 37.59 -13.10
N GLN A 447 -14.16 37.22 -11.86
CA GLN A 447 -13.81 35.88 -11.47
C GLN A 447 -14.54 35.52 -10.18
N TRP A 448 -15.04 34.29 -10.13
CA TRP A 448 -15.68 33.71 -8.95
C TRP A 448 -15.01 32.39 -8.60
N ALA A 449 -15.08 32.00 -7.33
CA ALA A 449 -14.58 30.71 -6.87
C ALA A 449 -15.62 29.99 -6.02
N VAL A 450 -15.69 28.66 -6.16
CA VAL A 450 -16.45 27.79 -5.27
C VAL A 450 -15.53 26.67 -4.81
N VAL A 451 -15.27 26.60 -3.50
CA VAL A 451 -14.31 25.69 -2.90
C VAL A 451 -15.06 24.75 -1.95
N ILE A 452 -15.00 23.44 -2.21
CA ILE A 452 -15.85 22.44 -1.57
C ILE A 452 -14.99 21.32 -0.97
N GLY A 453 -15.02 21.18 0.35
CA GLY A 453 -14.46 20.02 1.07
C GLY A 453 -15.58 19.14 1.62
N THR A 454 -15.77 17.94 1.08
CA THR A 454 -16.99 17.16 1.32
C THR A 454 -16.92 16.12 2.43
N SER A 455 -15.89 16.15 3.28
CA SER A 455 -15.75 15.19 4.40
C SER A 455 -16.00 15.82 5.76
N ASP A 456 -16.63 15.05 6.66
CA ASP A 456 -17.09 15.48 7.98
C ASP A 456 -16.43 14.73 9.15
N LYS A 457 -15.52 13.79 8.89
CA LYS A 457 -14.83 13.00 9.94
C LYS A 457 -13.39 13.48 10.15
N TRP A 458 -12.92 13.37 11.39
CA TRP A 458 -11.52 13.64 11.77
C TRP A 458 -10.51 12.78 11.00
N SER A 459 -10.84 11.51 10.71
CA SER A 459 -9.98 10.63 9.90
C SER A 459 -9.74 11.17 8.49
N ASP A 460 -10.64 12.02 8.01
CA ASP A 460 -10.64 12.62 6.68
C ASP A 460 -10.26 14.10 6.72
N TYR A 461 -9.54 14.51 7.77
CA TYR A 461 -9.02 15.86 7.99
C TYR A 461 -8.46 16.51 6.71
N ARG A 462 -7.71 15.73 5.91
CA ARG A 462 -7.07 16.20 4.67
C ARG A 462 -8.03 16.91 3.72
N HIS A 463 -9.28 16.49 3.59
CA HIS A 463 -10.18 17.07 2.59
C HIS A 463 -10.64 18.49 2.97
N GLN A 464 -10.87 18.75 4.26
CA GLN A 464 -11.14 20.10 4.76
C GLN A 464 -9.87 20.95 4.75
N ALA A 465 -8.71 20.37 5.08
CA ALA A 465 -7.42 21.06 5.02
C ALA A 465 -7.05 21.47 3.58
N ASP A 466 -7.27 20.59 2.60
CA ASP A 466 -7.04 20.84 1.17
C ASP A 466 -7.99 21.93 0.62
N ALA A 467 -9.26 21.92 1.02
CA ALA A 467 -10.21 23.00 0.71
C ALA A 467 -9.75 24.35 1.28
N LEU A 468 -9.31 24.37 2.54
CA LEU A 468 -8.75 25.58 3.17
C LEU A 468 -7.46 26.03 2.47
N ALA A 469 -6.62 25.10 2.04
CA ALA A 469 -5.39 25.42 1.33
C ALA A 469 -5.68 26.04 -0.06
N MET A 470 -6.70 25.55 -0.76
CA MET A 470 -7.19 26.17 -2.00
C MET A 470 -7.79 27.57 -1.74
N TYR A 471 -8.55 27.74 -0.66
CA TYR A 471 -9.08 29.06 -0.26
C TYR A 471 -7.95 30.07 -0.02
N GLN A 472 -6.90 29.67 0.72
CA GLN A 472 -5.72 30.52 0.96
C GLN A 472 -4.94 30.79 -0.33
N LEU A 473 -4.80 29.81 -1.23
CA LEU A 473 -4.21 30.01 -2.56
C LEU A 473 -4.96 31.13 -3.31
N LEU A 474 -6.29 31.05 -3.39
CA LEU A 474 -7.11 32.04 -4.10
C LEU A 474 -6.97 33.45 -3.51
N LYS A 475 -6.97 33.57 -2.16
CA LYS A 475 -6.74 34.87 -1.48
C LYS A 475 -5.36 35.44 -1.80
N ARG A 476 -4.30 34.62 -1.77
CA ARG A 476 -2.94 35.06 -2.15
C ARG A 476 -2.87 35.53 -3.61
N HIS A 477 -3.71 34.99 -4.48
CA HIS A 477 -3.84 35.38 -5.88
C HIS A 477 -4.98 36.36 -6.17
N GLY A 478 -5.41 37.12 -5.16
CA GLY A 478 -6.19 38.34 -5.33
C GLY A 478 -7.69 38.23 -5.16
N TYR A 479 -8.23 37.06 -4.81
CA TYR A 479 -9.64 36.94 -4.41
C TYR A 479 -9.87 37.57 -3.03
N ASP A 480 -11.03 38.21 -2.87
CA ASP A 480 -11.59 38.54 -1.56
C ASP A 480 -12.64 37.50 -1.15
N ASP A 481 -13.08 37.56 0.11
CA ASP A 481 -14.02 36.59 0.68
C ASP A 481 -15.40 36.65 0.02
N GLU A 482 -15.80 37.78 -0.57
CA GLU A 482 -17.10 37.93 -1.23
C GLU A 482 -17.14 37.24 -2.61
N HIS A 483 -15.99 36.96 -3.20
CA HIS A 483 -15.86 36.26 -4.49
C HIS A 483 -15.47 34.78 -4.35
N ILE A 484 -15.38 34.25 -3.12
CA ILE A 484 -15.16 32.83 -2.86
C ILE A 484 -16.32 32.30 -2.04
N ILE A 485 -17.02 31.28 -2.53
CA ILE A 485 -17.96 30.49 -1.71
C ILE A 485 -17.21 29.29 -1.15
N LEU A 486 -16.95 29.27 0.16
CA LEU A 486 -16.31 28.17 0.87
C LEU A 486 -17.34 27.27 1.55
N ILE A 487 -17.31 25.99 1.17
CA ILE A 487 -18.22 24.96 1.69
C ILE A 487 -17.39 23.85 2.35
N ILE A 488 -17.38 23.81 3.68
CA ILE A 488 -16.70 22.78 4.50
C ILE A 488 -17.50 22.52 5.77
N GLU A 489 -17.43 21.31 6.34
CA GLU A 489 -18.13 21.00 7.61
C GLU A 489 -17.64 21.87 8.79
N ASP A 490 -16.40 22.35 8.71
CA ASP A 490 -15.77 23.24 9.68
C ASP A 490 -15.75 22.64 11.10
N ASN A 491 -15.24 21.41 11.21
CA ASN A 491 -15.23 20.66 12.46
C ASN A 491 -13.86 20.09 12.85
N ILE A 492 -12.80 20.43 12.12
CA ILE A 492 -11.44 19.91 12.36
C ILE A 492 -10.56 20.83 13.20
N ALA A 493 -10.68 22.16 13.08
CA ALA A 493 -9.77 23.11 13.72
C ALA A 493 -9.80 22.99 15.26
N TYR A 494 -10.99 22.82 15.84
CA TYR A 494 -11.20 22.67 17.30
C TYR A 494 -11.65 21.26 17.70
N HIS A 495 -11.40 20.25 16.84
CA HIS A 495 -11.74 18.88 17.16
C HIS A 495 -10.98 18.41 18.42
N PRO A 496 -11.58 17.63 19.35
CA PRO A 496 -10.89 17.19 20.58
C PRO A 496 -9.62 16.33 20.36
N ARG A 497 -9.47 15.74 19.17
CA ARG A 497 -8.27 15.01 18.74
C ARG A 497 -7.22 15.89 18.06
N ASN A 498 -7.52 17.15 17.79
CA ASN A 498 -6.54 18.10 17.27
C ASN A 498 -5.65 18.56 18.43
N ILE A 499 -4.40 18.11 18.42
CA ILE A 499 -3.39 18.49 19.42
C ILE A 499 -2.93 19.95 19.27
N TYR A 500 -3.30 20.61 18.17
CA TYR A 500 -3.09 22.03 17.90
C TYR A 500 -4.43 22.77 17.74
N PRO A 501 -5.16 23.08 18.84
CA PRO A 501 -6.47 23.72 18.76
C PRO A 501 -6.45 25.04 17.97
N GLY A 502 -7.38 25.18 17.03
CA GLY A 502 -7.50 26.34 16.13
C GLY A 502 -6.50 26.36 14.97
N VAL A 503 -5.72 25.28 14.80
CA VAL A 503 -4.73 25.16 13.74
C VAL A 503 -5.11 24.05 12.77
N VAL A 504 -5.11 24.39 11.48
CA VAL A 504 -5.24 23.45 10.36
C VAL A 504 -4.07 23.66 9.42
N LYS A 505 -3.36 22.58 9.08
CA LYS A 505 -2.22 22.55 8.18
C LYS A 505 -2.32 21.40 7.19
N VAL A 506 -1.73 21.58 6.00
CA VAL A 506 -1.49 20.53 5.00
C VAL A 506 -0.09 19.89 5.12
N ARG A 507 0.79 20.47 5.95
CA ARG A 507 2.14 19.99 6.24
C ARG A 507 2.47 20.20 7.72
N THR A 508 3.27 19.34 8.33
CA THR A 508 3.61 19.41 9.77
C THR A 508 4.33 20.73 10.11
N ASP A 509 5.21 21.19 9.22
CA ASP A 509 5.95 22.45 9.28
C ASP A 509 5.24 23.63 8.58
N GLY A 510 4.02 23.42 8.09
CA GLY A 510 3.24 24.41 7.34
C GLY A 510 2.59 25.50 8.19
N GLU A 511 2.11 26.54 7.51
CA GLU A 511 1.33 27.62 8.10
C GLU A 511 -0.07 27.18 8.51
N ASN A 512 -0.69 27.94 9.42
CA ASN A 512 -2.09 27.72 9.80
C ASN A 512 -3.01 28.25 8.70
N LEU A 513 -3.71 27.35 8.02
CA LEU A 513 -4.69 27.63 6.98
C LEU A 513 -6.03 28.14 7.54
N TYR A 514 -6.30 27.89 8.82
CA TYR A 514 -7.54 28.31 9.50
C TYR A 514 -7.41 29.73 10.10
N ASN A 515 -6.76 30.63 9.36
CA ASN A 515 -6.60 32.03 9.71
C ASN A 515 -7.27 32.91 8.67
N ASP A 516 -8.10 33.86 9.11
CA ASP A 516 -8.84 34.78 8.22
C ASP A 516 -9.69 34.04 7.16
N VAL A 517 -10.51 33.10 7.64
CA VAL A 517 -11.37 32.23 6.82
C VAL A 517 -12.84 32.58 7.05
N ALA A 518 -13.56 32.79 5.95
CA ALA A 518 -15.02 32.88 5.93
C ALA A 518 -15.60 31.56 5.38
N VAL A 519 -16.25 30.78 6.24
CA VAL A 519 -17.00 29.57 5.82
C VAL A 519 -18.45 29.98 5.57
N ASP A 520 -18.89 29.92 4.30
CA ASP A 520 -20.24 30.30 3.92
C ASP A 520 -21.27 29.24 4.30
N TYR A 521 -20.93 27.97 4.07
CA TYR A 521 -21.84 26.86 4.30
C TYR A 521 -21.14 25.64 4.87
N LYS A 522 -21.83 24.96 5.79
CA LYS A 522 -21.48 23.60 6.17
C LYS A 522 -22.12 22.61 5.23
N ILE A 523 -21.38 21.56 4.85
CA ILE A 523 -21.93 20.52 3.98
C ILE A 523 -23.18 19.86 4.60
N SER A 524 -23.29 19.82 5.94
CA SER A 524 -24.48 19.37 6.66
C SER A 524 -25.74 20.21 6.46
N ASP A 525 -25.58 21.49 6.11
CA ASP A 525 -26.66 22.48 6.14
C ASP A 525 -27.30 22.70 4.76
N ILE A 526 -26.61 22.24 3.71
CA ILE A 526 -27.03 22.42 2.31
C ILE A 526 -27.06 21.09 1.56
N THR A 527 -27.94 21.02 0.57
CA THR A 527 -28.10 19.88 -0.33
C THR A 527 -27.48 20.16 -1.70
N ILE A 528 -27.40 19.15 -2.56
CA ILE A 528 -26.96 19.34 -3.95
C ILE A 528 -27.88 20.26 -4.75
N SER A 529 -29.18 20.27 -4.45
CA SER A 529 -30.09 21.27 -5.04
C SER A 529 -29.75 22.68 -4.56
N ASP A 530 -29.33 22.84 -3.31
CA ASP A 530 -28.89 24.14 -2.79
C ASP A 530 -27.56 24.56 -3.43
N LEU A 531 -26.62 23.64 -3.67
CA LEU A 531 -25.40 23.90 -4.44
C LEU A 531 -25.72 24.40 -5.86
N GLY A 532 -26.71 23.77 -6.53
CA GLY A 532 -27.20 24.25 -7.82
C GLY A 532 -27.70 25.70 -7.76
N LYS A 533 -28.48 26.05 -6.72
CA LYS A 533 -28.95 27.44 -6.50
C LYS A 533 -27.82 28.42 -6.23
N ILE A 534 -26.83 28.02 -5.43
CA ILE A 534 -25.62 28.81 -5.16
C ILE A 534 -24.92 29.14 -6.47
N LEU A 535 -24.70 28.14 -7.33
CA LEU A 535 -24.06 28.29 -8.64
C LEU A 535 -24.91 29.06 -9.65
N MET A 536 -26.24 29.02 -9.56
CA MET A 536 -27.13 29.81 -10.39
C MET A 536 -27.31 31.27 -9.94
N GLY A 537 -26.76 31.63 -8.77
CA GLY A 537 -26.91 32.96 -8.18
C GLY A 537 -28.30 33.22 -7.58
N GLU A 538 -28.97 32.17 -7.09
CA GLU A 538 -30.32 32.24 -6.53
C GLU A 538 -30.28 32.46 -5.02
N SER A 539 -30.12 33.72 -4.61
CA SER A 539 -30.11 34.09 -3.18
C SER A 539 -31.46 33.86 -2.50
N SER A 540 -31.44 33.39 -1.25
CA SER A 540 -32.63 33.25 -0.41
C SER A 540 -32.30 33.45 1.06
N GLU A 541 -33.30 33.45 1.96
CA GLU A 541 -33.05 33.50 3.42
C GLU A 541 -32.17 32.33 3.90
N LYS A 542 -32.27 31.16 3.25
CA LYS A 542 -31.42 29.99 3.55
C LYS A 542 -30.03 30.11 2.92
N LEU A 543 -29.95 30.72 1.74
CA LEU A 543 -28.73 30.82 0.92
C LEU A 543 -28.42 32.29 0.66
N PRO A 544 -27.96 33.05 1.67
CA PRO A 544 -27.68 34.47 1.51
C PRO A 544 -26.42 34.74 0.66
N HIS A 545 -25.45 33.82 0.65
CA HIS A 545 -24.20 33.91 -0.10
C HIS A 545 -24.26 33.02 -1.35
N VAL A 546 -24.25 33.62 -2.54
CA VAL A 546 -24.31 32.91 -3.83
C VAL A 546 -23.39 33.60 -4.82
N ILE A 547 -22.93 32.90 -5.85
CA ILE A 547 -22.12 33.56 -6.88
C ILE A 547 -22.99 34.47 -7.74
N ALA A 548 -22.48 35.65 -8.10
CA ALA A 548 -23.18 36.59 -8.98
C ALA A 548 -22.50 36.67 -10.36
N SER A 549 -22.18 35.52 -10.94
CA SER A 549 -21.51 35.39 -12.23
C SER A 549 -22.47 35.47 -13.42
N GLY A 550 -21.96 35.94 -14.55
CA GLY A 550 -22.62 35.95 -15.85
C GLY A 550 -21.69 35.53 -16.99
N LYS A 551 -22.14 35.73 -18.23
CA LYS A 551 -21.46 35.31 -19.46
C LYS A 551 -20.05 35.86 -19.70
N ASN A 552 -19.60 36.80 -18.87
CA ASN A 552 -18.30 37.47 -18.95
C ASN A 552 -17.35 37.05 -17.82
N ASP A 553 -17.80 36.20 -16.89
CA ASP A 553 -17.08 35.88 -15.67
C ASP A 553 -16.55 34.45 -15.71
N ASN A 554 -15.29 34.27 -15.32
CA ASN A 554 -14.70 32.94 -15.19
C ASN A 554 -14.98 32.40 -13.78
N ILE A 555 -15.15 31.08 -13.66
CA ILE A 555 -15.37 30.42 -12.37
C ILE A 555 -14.32 29.34 -12.17
N ILE A 556 -13.68 29.31 -11.01
CA ILE A 556 -12.92 28.15 -10.56
C ILE A 556 -13.75 27.37 -9.54
N VAL A 557 -13.93 26.09 -9.80
CA VAL A 557 -14.56 25.16 -8.84
C VAL A 557 -13.49 24.20 -8.37
N PHE A 558 -13.24 24.15 -7.07
CA PHE A 558 -12.39 23.15 -6.46
C PHE A 558 -13.22 22.22 -5.60
N TRP A 559 -13.12 20.92 -5.86
CA TRP A 559 -13.82 19.89 -5.12
C TRP A 559 -12.83 18.89 -4.56
N CYS A 560 -12.87 18.66 -3.25
CA CYS A 560 -12.04 17.66 -2.59
C CYS A 560 -12.85 16.78 -1.64
N GLY A 561 -12.65 15.47 -1.70
CA GLY A 561 -13.36 14.51 -0.85
C GLY A 561 -13.17 13.06 -1.26
N HIS A 562 -14.00 12.18 -0.69
CA HIS A 562 -14.08 10.79 -1.14
C HIS A 562 -14.93 10.68 -2.40
N GLY A 563 -14.65 9.66 -3.21
CA GLY A 563 -15.43 9.33 -4.39
C GLY A 563 -15.47 7.82 -4.63
N ASN A 564 -16.38 7.44 -5.52
CA ASN A 564 -16.53 6.13 -6.12
C ASN A 564 -16.90 6.35 -7.60
N TYR A 565 -16.95 5.29 -8.40
CA TYR A 565 -17.40 5.40 -9.79
C TYR A 565 -18.77 6.07 -9.88
N ASP A 566 -18.87 7.16 -10.66
CA ASP A 566 -20.05 8.02 -10.83
C ASP A 566 -20.64 8.58 -9.52
N ALA A 567 -19.87 8.68 -8.43
CA ALA A 567 -20.37 9.21 -7.16
C ALA A 567 -19.29 9.94 -6.35
N LEU A 568 -19.60 11.14 -5.87
CA LEU A 568 -18.80 11.88 -4.89
C LEU A 568 -19.49 11.85 -3.54
N ALA A 569 -18.77 11.58 -2.45
CA ALA A 569 -19.35 11.64 -1.13
C ALA A 569 -19.75 13.09 -0.78
N TRP A 570 -20.90 13.25 -0.11
CA TRP A 570 -21.38 14.50 0.47
C TRP A 570 -21.56 14.31 1.98
N GLY A 571 -20.47 14.49 2.72
CA GLY A 571 -20.34 14.07 4.10
C GLY A 571 -20.51 12.56 4.25
N SER A 572 -20.81 12.11 5.46
CA SER A 572 -21.03 10.69 5.75
C SER A 572 -22.44 10.18 5.36
N LYS A 573 -23.30 11.01 4.76
CA LYS A 573 -24.75 10.74 4.66
C LYS A 573 -25.33 10.70 3.25
N ALA A 574 -24.64 11.23 2.25
CA ALA A 574 -25.17 11.34 0.90
C ALA A 574 -24.06 11.20 -0.15
N ASN A 575 -24.46 10.98 -1.39
CA ASN A 575 -23.60 10.98 -2.57
C ASN A 575 -24.13 11.97 -3.61
N VAL A 576 -23.22 12.44 -4.47
CA VAL A 576 -23.48 13.33 -5.60
C VAL A 576 -23.07 12.61 -6.87
N TYR A 577 -24.01 12.38 -7.76
CA TYR A 577 -23.77 11.64 -8.99
C TYR A 577 -23.32 12.56 -10.12
N GLY A 578 -22.55 12.03 -11.09
CA GLY A 578 -22.09 12.80 -12.25
C GLY A 578 -23.23 13.44 -13.03
N SER A 579 -24.37 12.75 -13.13
CA SER A 579 -25.61 13.28 -13.72
C SER A 579 -26.14 14.54 -13.01
N GLN A 580 -26.00 14.65 -11.69
CA GLN A 580 -26.45 15.83 -10.94
C GLN A 580 -25.53 17.03 -11.20
N ILE A 581 -24.21 16.80 -11.22
CA ILE A 581 -23.23 17.84 -11.58
C ILE A 581 -23.46 18.29 -13.03
N ASN A 582 -23.64 17.35 -13.96
CA ASN A 582 -23.94 17.64 -15.36
C ASN A 582 -25.18 18.54 -15.50
N ASN A 583 -26.27 18.20 -14.82
CA ASN A 583 -27.50 19.00 -14.87
C ASN A 583 -27.29 20.43 -14.38
N ILE A 584 -26.62 20.62 -13.25
CA ILE A 584 -26.31 21.97 -12.72
C ILE A 584 -25.49 22.78 -13.75
N LEU A 585 -24.45 22.17 -14.32
CA LEU A 585 -23.56 22.85 -15.28
C LEU A 585 -24.25 23.15 -16.62
N ARG A 586 -25.19 22.31 -17.05
CA ARG A 586 -26.04 22.59 -18.21
C ARG A 586 -27.01 23.74 -17.95
N GLU A 587 -27.66 23.78 -16.79
CA GLU A 587 -28.51 24.91 -16.39
C GLU A 587 -27.71 26.22 -16.33
N MET A 588 -26.49 26.18 -15.81
CA MET A 588 -25.58 27.34 -15.84
C MET A 588 -25.21 27.78 -17.26
N ASN A 589 -24.98 26.83 -18.17
CA ASN A 589 -24.66 27.11 -19.57
C ASN A 589 -25.85 27.79 -20.28
N GLU A 590 -27.04 27.21 -20.14
CA GLU A 590 -28.29 27.72 -20.70
C GLU A 590 -28.65 29.10 -20.12
N GLY A 591 -28.42 29.29 -18.83
CA GLY A 591 -28.60 30.55 -18.12
C GLY A 591 -27.50 31.59 -18.37
N GLN A 592 -26.48 31.26 -19.18
CA GLN A 592 -25.34 32.13 -19.48
C GLN A 592 -24.65 32.67 -18.21
N LYS A 593 -24.46 31.79 -17.23
CA LYS A 593 -23.93 32.11 -15.89
C LYS A 593 -22.41 32.11 -15.79
N TYR A 594 -21.71 31.82 -16.88
CA TYR A 594 -20.26 31.86 -16.93
C TYR A 594 -19.75 32.15 -18.33
N ARG A 595 -18.51 32.64 -18.40
CA ARG A 595 -17.66 32.69 -19.59
C ARG A 595 -16.89 31.39 -19.76
N LYS A 596 -16.16 30.97 -18.71
CA LYS A 596 -15.45 29.69 -18.62
C LYS A 596 -15.51 29.13 -17.20
N ILE A 597 -15.47 27.81 -17.06
CA ILE A 597 -15.31 27.13 -15.77
C ILE A 597 -14.06 26.25 -15.83
N LEU A 598 -13.19 26.36 -14.82
CA LEU A 598 -12.18 25.36 -14.52
C LEU A 598 -12.63 24.59 -13.29
N PHE A 599 -12.89 23.30 -13.46
CA PHE A 599 -13.33 22.40 -12.40
C PHE A 599 -12.17 21.47 -12.02
N SER A 600 -11.51 21.77 -10.90
CA SER A 600 -10.44 20.95 -10.34
C SER A 600 -11.00 20.01 -9.28
N MET A 601 -10.72 18.72 -9.40
CA MET A 601 -11.27 17.68 -8.52
C MET A 601 -10.19 16.79 -7.93
N ASP A 602 -10.16 16.68 -6.61
CA ASP A 602 -9.33 15.74 -5.87
C ASP A 602 -10.21 14.74 -5.11
N ALA A 603 -10.55 13.65 -5.80
CA ALA A 603 -11.36 12.55 -5.27
C ALA A 603 -11.10 11.25 -6.05
N CYS A 604 -11.31 10.11 -5.40
CA CYS A 604 -11.28 8.81 -6.05
C CYS A 604 -12.28 8.73 -7.20
N PHE A 605 -11.88 8.13 -8.32
CA PHE A 605 -12.71 7.96 -9.53
C PHE A 605 -13.27 9.27 -10.09
N SER A 606 -12.66 10.42 -9.76
CA SER A 606 -13.13 11.75 -10.16
C SER A 606 -13.22 11.92 -11.68
N GLY A 607 -12.44 11.15 -12.45
CA GLY A 607 -12.57 11.10 -13.90
C GLY A 607 -13.96 10.71 -14.40
N SER A 608 -14.70 9.86 -13.69
CA SER A 608 -16.07 9.48 -14.05
C SER A 608 -17.06 10.65 -14.03
N ILE A 609 -16.80 11.66 -13.18
CA ILE A 609 -17.58 12.90 -13.15
C ILE A 609 -17.20 13.81 -14.34
N GLY A 610 -15.92 13.84 -14.70
CA GLY A 610 -15.43 14.51 -15.90
C GLY A 610 -16.07 13.96 -17.17
N GLU A 611 -16.10 12.63 -17.31
CA GLU A 611 -16.77 11.90 -18.40
C GLU A 611 -18.27 12.23 -18.47
N ALA A 612 -18.95 12.22 -17.32
CA ALA A 612 -20.37 12.57 -17.24
C ALA A 612 -20.66 14.02 -17.69
N CYS A 613 -19.67 14.91 -17.66
CA CYS A 613 -19.81 16.33 -17.99
C CYS A 613 -19.29 16.72 -19.39
N GLU A 614 -18.92 15.75 -20.22
CA GLU A 614 -18.45 16.04 -21.58
C GLU A 614 -19.53 16.69 -22.46
N GLY A 615 -19.08 17.53 -23.39
CA GLY A 615 -19.90 18.26 -24.34
C GLY A 615 -20.53 19.56 -23.80
N ILE A 616 -20.25 19.97 -22.56
CA ILE A 616 -20.72 21.26 -22.02
C ILE A 616 -19.76 22.38 -22.46
N PRO A 617 -20.20 23.41 -23.21
CA PRO A 617 -19.31 24.45 -23.72
C PRO A 617 -18.65 25.29 -22.62
N GLY A 618 -17.35 25.56 -22.73
CA GLY A 618 -16.61 26.46 -21.86
C GLY A 618 -16.24 25.91 -20.49
N ILE A 619 -16.36 24.60 -20.26
CA ILE A 619 -15.97 23.96 -19.00
C ILE A 619 -14.80 23.01 -19.25
N LEU A 620 -13.75 23.11 -18.42
CA LEU A 620 -12.67 22.14 -18.38
C LEU A 620 -12.64 21.44 -17.03
N PHE A 621 -12.46 20.13 -17.02
CA PHE A 621 -12.19 19.37 -15.80
C PHE A 621 -10.72 18.97 -15.74
N ILE A 622 -10.10 19.10 -14.57
CA ILE A 622 -8.80 18.51 -14.26
C ILE A 622 -8.97 17.70 -12.98
N THR A 623 -8.76 16.39 -13.06
CA THR A 623 -9.03 15.44 -11.98
C THR A 623 -7.73 14.84 -11.44
N SER A 624 -7.73 14.44 -10.16
CA SER A 624 -6.61 13.75 -9.50
C SER A 624 -6.44 12.30 -9.93
N ALA A 625 -7.50 11.70 -10.46
CA ALA A 625 -7.57 10.31 -10.86
C ALA A 625 -8.44 10.18 -12.12
N ASN A 626 -8.18 9.17 -12.94
CA ASN A 626 -9.09 8.77 -14.02
C ASN A 626 -10.37 8.13 -13.45
N ALA A 627 -11.25 7.61 -14.33
CA ALA A 627 -12.54 7.05 -13.93
C ALA A 627 -12.43 5.68 -13.22
N LEU A 628 -11.26 5.06 -13.17
CA LEU A 628 -11.07 3.66 -12.75
C LEU A 628 -10.15 3.50 -11.53
N GLU A 629 -9.65 4.59 -10.94
CA GLU A 629 -8.65 4.52 -9.88
C GLU A 629 -8.92 5.50 -8.72
N THR A 630 -8.30 5.25 -7.58
CA THR A 630 -8.42 6.10 -6.39
C THR A 630 -7.39 7.23 -6.36
N SER A 631 -7.76 8.37 -5.77
CA SER A 631 -6.82 9.47 -5.50
C SER A 631 -5.93 9.13 -4.30
N LYS A 632 -4.73 9.72 -4.23
CA LYS A 632 -3.74 9.40 -3.19
C LYS A 632 -3.54 10.53 -2.17
N ALA A 633 -3.69 10.17 -0.90
CA ALA A 633 -3.23 10.97 0.22
C ALA A 633 -1.69 11.00 0.25
N ASP A 634 -1.10 12.05 0.83
CA ASP A 634 0.34 12.30 0.68
C ASP A 634 1.08 12.65 1.99
N ILE A 635 0.73 13.76 2.64
CA ILE A 635 1.46 14.19 3.83
C ILE A 635 0.81 13.60 5.08
N LYS A 636 1.51 12.74 5.82
CA LYS A 636 1.00 12.13 7.06
C LYS A 636 1.55 12.85 8.28
N ASP A 637 0.66 13.13 9.25
CA ASP A 637 1.05 13.52 10.59
C ASP A 637 1.17 12.27 11.49
N PRO A 638 2.38 11.92 11.95
CA PRO A 638 2.57 10.72 12.77
C PRO A 638 2.03 10.90 14.20
N GLU A 639 1.93 12.13 14.71
CA GLU A 639 1.51 12.42 16.09
C GLU A 639 -0.02 12.34 16.23
N MET A 640 -0.75 12.92 15.26
CA MET A 640 -2.20 12.86 15.20
C MET A 640 -2.72 11.59 14.50
N GLY A 641 -1.86 10.85 13.80
CA GLY A 641 -2.21 9.61 13.11
C GLY A 641 -3.16 9.81 11.92
N ILE A 642 -3.12 10.98 11.28
CA ILE A 642 -4.01 11.37 10.17
C ILE A 642 -3.21 11.85 8.95
N TRP A 643 -3.88 11.90 7.81
CA TRP A 643 -3.36 12.56 6.62
C TRP A 643 -3.72 14.05 6.63
N LEU A 644 -2.76 14.88 6.25
CA LEU A 644 -2.89 16.34 6.20
C LEU A 644 -3.29 16.86 4.82
N SER A 645 -2.95 16.16 3.73
CA SER A 645 -3.20 16.62 2.36
C SER A 645 -3.19 15.48 1.34
N ASN A 646 -3.75 15.72 0.16
CA ASN A 646 -3.64 14.88 -1.04
C ASN A 646 -2.52 15.33 -1.99
N GLY A 647 -1.92 14.37 -2.69
CA GLY A 647 -0.75 14.62 -3.55
C GLY A 647 -1.06 15.51 -4.76
N PHE A 648 -2.22 15.33 -5.38
CA PHE A 648 -2.68 16.16 -6.49
C PHE A 648 -2.92 17.61 -6.03
N THR A 649 -3.65 17.81 -4.94
CA THR A 649 -3.90 19.15 -4.39
C THR A 649 -2.61 19.89 -4.04
N ARG A 650 -1.64 19.22 -3.40
CA ARG A 650 -0.31 19.81 -3.14
C ARG A 650 0.37 20.22 -4.44
N ALA A 651 0.46 19.31 -5.42
CA ALA A 651 1.09 19.58 -6.70
C ALA A 651 0.42 20.75 -7.45
N PHE A 652 -0.91 20.85 -7.37
CA PHE A 652 -1.69 21.94 -7.94
C PHE A 652 -1.29 23.27 -7.32
N GLN A 653 -1.34 23.39 -5.99
CA GLN A 653 -1.00 24.61 -5.28
C GLN A 653 0.45 25.05 -5.55
N GLU A 654 1.41 24.13 -5.37
CA GLU A 654 2.83 24.39 -5.61
C GLU A 654 3.07 24.86 -7.06
N THR A 655 2.38 24.26 -8.03
CA THR A 655 2.49 24.64 -9.44
C THR A 655 1.95 26.04 -9.73
N ILE A 656 0.81 26.41 -9.13
CA ILE A 656 0.20 27.73 -9.31
C ILE A 656 0.98 28.83 -8.61
N ASP A 657 1.42 28.60 -7.37
CA ASP A 657 2.24 29.55 -6.61
C ASP A 657 3.58 29.82 -7.33
N ASP A 658 4.18 28.80 -7.94
CA ASP A 658 5.41 28.94 -8.74
C ASP A 658 5.19 29.74 -10.05
N ASN A 659 4.07 29.51 -10.73
CA ASN A 659 3.77 30.17 -12.02
C ASN A 659 2.26 30.40 -12.21
N PRO A 660 1.72 31.56 -11.79
CA PRO A 660 0.30 31.87 -11.91
C PRO A 660 -0.20 31.99 -13.37
N ASP A 661 0.69 32.23 -14.33
CA ASP A 661 0.37 32.32 -15.77
C ASP A 661 0.67 31.01 -16.51
N ILE A 662 0.76 29.89 -15.79
CA ILE A 662 0.98 28.59 -16.42
C ILE A 662 -0.16 28.25 -17.40
N SER A 663 0.22 27.80 -18.61
CA SER A 663 -0.77 27.30 -19.57
C SER A 663 -1.49 26.08 -18.98
N ILE A 664 -2.76 25.88 -19.33
CA ILE A 664 -3.53 24.72 -18.87
C ILE A 664 -2.82 23.40 -19.23
N ARG A 665 -2.19 23.35 -20.41
CA ARG A 665 -1.36 22.23 -20.85
C ARG A 665 -0.19 21.96 -19.90
N ASP A 666 0.57 22.99 -19.56
CA ASP A 666 1.77 22.83 -18.73
C ASP A 666 1.42 22.56 -17.27
N LEU A 667 0.29 23.10 -16.80
CA LEU A 667 -0.32 22.74 -15.52
C LEU A 667 -0.61 21.23 -15.50
N TYR A 668 -1.33 20.72 -16.51
CA TYR A 668 -1.57 19.29 -16.63
C TYR A 668 -0.28 18.47 -16.56
N TYR A 669 0.74 18.80 -17.35
CA TYR A 669 1.98 18.03 -17.37
C TYR A 669 2.75 18.07 -16.05
N LYS A 670 2.66 19.17 -15.29
CA LYS A 670 3.21 19.20 -13.92
C LYS A 670 2.40 18.30 -12.98
N LEU A 671 1.07 18.41 -13.02
CA LEU A 671 0.18 17.58 -12.20
C LEU A 671 0.34 16.09 -12.48
N ALA A 672 0.36 15.69 -13.76
CA ALA A 672 0.53 14.30 -14.17
C ALA A 672 1.89 13.70 -13.78
N ARG A 673 2.93 14.53 -13.65
CA ARG A 673 4.26 14.07 -13.17
C ARG A 673 4.39 14.01 -11.65
N GLN A 674 3.65 14.87 -10.94
CA GLN A 674 3.78 15.03 -9.49
C GLN A 674 2.70 14.27 -8.70
N THR A 675 1.61 13.87 -9.36
CA THR A 675 0.57 13.01 -8.79
C THR A 675 1.03 11.56 -8.92
N VAL A 676 1.56 11.00 -7.83
CA VAL A 676 2.08 9.63 -7.81
C VAL A 676 0.98 8.66 -7.37
N GLY A 677 0.82 7.56 -8.10
CA GLY A 677 -0.12 6.48 -7.79
C GLY A 677 -1.55 6.68 -8.33
N SER A 678 -1.79 7.74 -9.10
CA SER A 678 -3.00 7.93 -9.90
C SER A 678 -2.68 8.79 -11.13
N HIS A 679 -3.50 8.70 -12.17
CA HIS A 679 -3.41 9.45 -13.40
C HIS A 679 -4.26 10.72 -13.32
N ALA A 680 -3.59 11.86 -13.09
CA ALA A 680 -4.24 13.14 -13.32
C ALA A 680 -4.75 13.21 -14.77
N THR A 681 -5.99 13.65 -14.97
CA THR A 681 -6.68 13.58 -16.28
C THR A 681 -7.46 14.87 -16.55
N VAL A 682 -7.46 15.30 -17.81
CA VAL A 682 -8.23 16.45 -18.32
C VAL A 682 -9.38 15.95 -19.19
N TYR A 683 -10.58 16.48 -18.95
CA TYR A 683 -11.78 16.14 -19.70
C TYR A 683 -12.42 17.36 -20.36
N ASN A 684 -13.26 17.11 -21.37
CA ASN A 684 -14.05 18.11 -22.09
C ASN A 684 -13.24 19.18 -22.86
N ILE A 685 -12.00 18.87 -23.23
CA ILE A 685 -11.08 19.79 -23.95
C ILE A 685 -11.70 20.29 -25.27
N GLU A 686 -12.36 19.40 -26.00
CA GLU A 686 -13.05 19.68 -27.27
C GLU A 686 -14.08 20.81 -27.15
N SER A 687 -14.65 21.03 -25.96
CA SER A 687 -15.67 22.05 -25.69
C SER A 687 -15.13 23.29 -24.96
N TYR A 688 -13.86 23.32 -24.58
CA TYR A 688 -13.24 24.39 -23.79
C TYR A 688 -12.31 25.32 -24.59
N GLY A 689 -11.63 24.76 -25.60
CA GLY A 689 -10.69 25.49 -26.45
C GLY A 689 -9.23 25.20 -26.14
N SER A 690 -8.32 25.96 -26.77
CA SER A 690 -6.88 25.62 -26.79
C SER A 690 -6.21 25.63 -25.42
N VAL A 691 -5.82 24.47 -24.89
CA VAL A 691 -5.09 24.36 -23.61
C VAL A 691 -3.67 24.93 -23.69
N PHE A 692 -3.19 25.24 -24.89
CA PHE A 692 -1.92 25.90 -25.15
C PHE A 692 -1.99 27.42 -24.91
N LYS A 693 -3.13 28.04 -25.22
CA LYS A 693 -3.32 29.50 -25.16
C LYS A 693 -4.05 29.97 -23.91
N ASN A 694 -4.90 29.12 -23.35
CA ASN A 694 -5.58 29.40 -22.10
C ASN A 694 -4.60 29.14 -20.94
N SER A 695 -4.56 30.05 -19.96
CA SER A 695 -3.69 29.95 -18.78
C SER A 695 -4.46 30.15 -17.49
N MET A 696 -3.83 29.77 -16.38
CA MET A 696 -4.40 29.95 -15.04
C MET A 696 -4.61 31.42 -14.66
N LEU A 697 -3.92 32.35 -15.31
CA LEU A 697 -4.10 33.78 -15.08
C LEU A 697 -5.53 34.25 -15.41
N GLU A 698 -6.25 33.55 -16.29
CA GLU A 698 -7.67 33.85 -16.57
C GLU A 698 -8.59 33.57 -15.37
N TYR A 699 -8.15 32.74 -14.42
CA TYR A 699 -8.89 32.35 -13.21
C TYR A 699 -8.33 32.98 -11.95
N LEU A 700 -7.20 33.67 -12.04
CA LEU A 700 -6.52 34.28 -10.91
C LEU A 700 -6.55 35.79 -11.06
N ASN A 701 -6.50 36.51 -9.94
CA ASN A 701 -6.35 37.97 -9.88
C ASN A 701 -7.53 38.78 -10.44
N PRO A 702 -8.66 38.87 -9.72
CA PRO A 702 -9.83 39.66 -10.11
C PRO A 702 -9.61 41.18 -10.16
N ALA A 703 -8.45 41.68 -9.69
CA ALA A 703 -8.16 43.11 -9.57
C ALA A 703 -7.05 43.58 -10.54
N ARG A 704 -7.38 43.67 -11.84
CA ARG A 704 -6.78 44.68 -12.76
C ARG A 704 -7.83 45.19 -13.75
N GLN A 705 -8.79 45.96 -13.25
CA GLN A 705 -9.38 47.09 -13.98
C GLN A 705 -9.39 48.33 -13.10
#